data_AF-A0A0V1CJI0-F1
#
_entry.id   AF-A0A0V1CJI0-F1
#
_cell.length_a   1.000
_cell.length_b   1.000
_cell.length_c   1.000
_cell.angle_alpha   90.00
_cell.angle_beta   90.00
_cell.angle_gamma   90.00
#
_symmetry.space_group_name_H-M   'P 1'
#
loop_
_entity.id
_entity.type
_entity.pdbx_description
1 polymer ?
#
loop_
_entity_poly.entity_id
_entity_poly.type
_entity_poly.pdbx_seq_one_letter_code
_entity_poly.pdbx_strand_id
1 'polypeptide(L)'
;MDSSGVAPLKAEYIVAKKEKDGDNAQENFQEKRKGLNRKRQFYTVDDKKQLCPNLLENIECKFGENCRYAHDKATYWDNRLPDISDNCPLFEELGFCKFGLNCRFAKGHTNLESLENIVKDSNGEMIKEWRFDEQNQISRKQKKEIRNLAHRLSSEYGNVRFESDFDKERCRKKIDWSGKLCLAPLTTLGNLPFRRLCVEFGAEVTCSEMALSTSLFQGLQSEWARLVRHESEKCFGIQICVNKPAQAWTVTKIIKQFAEFDFLDINAACPLDDICRAGGGANLLVRPKKLKEVVQSTKAALGDVPLTLKLRTGISKDSNVVHQFLPDVYSWGVDRVVLHGRSRNQRYINKSDWYYIDQCASVSPVPLYGIGDVLSYEDYYQHLNCGKVQGVAVARGALIKPWIFTEIIQQRHWDIRSSERLEILKKFVKYGLLHWGSDSTGVNCTRRFLLEWLSFLYRYIPVGLLEYLPQKMNDRPPAYFGRDDLETLMASGKVSDWIKISEMLQLKKAEQFIVESMLKMRNGVLNNFLNSALENLLVLDFEATCDQPIQIEPQEIIEFPCVNFSLKEDRIVSQFHSYVRPEVHPNLSSFCTNLTGIVQDMVNNQPTLTEVLTQFDGWLAEQQLLTDEQRDKWTMVTCGSWDLNYQLRNQCKWMGHPVPLYFKSWINIKKIACNATGNYPKSLIAMMQSLGVEHEGRLHSGMDDVKNIVRTVQELKRRKQPFYVTDSYR
;
A
#
# COMPACT_ATOMS: atom_id res chain seq x y z
N MET A 1 -25.50 -21.69 -7.22
CA MET A 1 -24.44 -20.69 -7.51
C MET A 1 -23.11 -21.38 -7.32
N ASP A 2 -22.31 -21.47 -8.37
CA ASP A 2 -21.02 -22.13 -8.36
C ASP A 2 -20.10 -21.49 -7.29
N SER A 3 -19.57 -22.31 -6.39
CA SER A 3 -18.67 -21.91 -5.30
C SER A 3 -17.21 -21.82 -5.73
N SER A 4 -16.90 -22.00 -7.01
CA SER A 4 -15.55 -22.03 -7.58
C SER A 4 -14.76 -20.71 -7.44
N GLY A 5 -15.45 -19.58 -7.21
CA GLY A 5 -14.81 -18.24 -7.17
C GLY A 5 -14.30 -17.76 -8.53
N VAL A 6 -14.68 -18.45 -9.60
CA VAL A 6 -14.41 -18.08 -10.99
C VAL A 6 -15.49 -17.10 -11.45
N ALA A 7 -15.11 -16.08 -12.21
CA ALA A 7 -16.11 -15.16 -12.75
C ALA A 7 -16.95 -15.84 -13.84
N PRO A 8 -18.27 -15.61 -13.88
CA PRO A 8 -19.16 -16.31 -14.79
C PRO A 8 -19.09 -15.66 -16.18
N LEU A 9 -18.17 -16.11 -17.02
CA LEU A 9 -18.00 -15.60 -18.39
C LEU A 9 -18.69 -16.53 -19.38
N LYS A 10 -19.33 -15.95 -20.41
CA LYS A 10 -19.86 -16.74 -21.52
C LYS A 10 -18.73 -17.44 -22.27
N ALA A 11 -18.99 -18.68 -22.68
CA ALA A 11 -17.97 -19.58 -23.21
C ALA A 11 -17.23 -19.01 -24.43
N GLU A 12 -17.93 -18.24 -25.28
CA GLU A 12 -17.36 -17.65 -26.50
C GLU A 12 -16.25 -16.63 -26.25
N TYR A 13 -16.14 -16.04 -25.05
CA TYR A 13 -15.09 -15.07 -24.71
C TYR A 13 -13.90 -15.68 -23.97
N ILE A 14 -13.99 -16.95 -23.57
CA ILE A 14 -12.94 -17.62 -22.79
C ILE A 14 -11.82 -18.05 -23.74
N VAL A 15 -10.58 -17.72 -23.38
CA VAL A 15 -9.41 -18.22 -24.10
C VAL A 15 -9.27 -19.71 -23.81
N ALA A 16 -9.40 -20.55 -24.85
CA ALA A 16 -9.20 -21.98 -24.74
C ALA A 16 -7.86 -22.29 -24.05
N LYS A 17 -7.89 -23.12 -23.00
CA LYS A 17 -6.66 -23.63 -22.38
C LYS A 17 -5.90 -24.39 -23.46
N LYS A 18 -4.65 -24.03 -23.73
CA LYS A 18 -3.74 -24.96 -24.42
C LYS A 18 -3.69 -26.23 -23.56
N GLU A 19 -4.08 -27.37 -24.15
CA GLU A 19 -3.88 -28.67 -23.53
C GLU A 19 -2.41 -28.79 -23.14
N LYS A 20 -2.16 -28.94 -21.84
CA LYS A 20 -0.94 -29.55 -21.34
C LYS A 20 -1.32 -30.96 -20.99
N ASP A 21 -0.61 -31.92 -21.57
CA ASP A 21 -0.70 -33.33 -21.22
C ASP A 21 -0.66 -33.54 -19.70
N GLY A 22 -1.57 -34.40 -19.22
CA GLY A 22 -1.45 -35.04 -17.91
C GLY A 22 -2.23 -34.37 -16.78
N ASP A 23 -3.34 -35.01 -16.42
CA ASP A 23 -4.17 -34.75 -15.26
C ASP A 23 -3.38 -34.64 -13.95
N ASN A 24 -3.54 -33.49 -13.28
CA ASN A 24 -3.78 -33.38 -11.84
C ASN A 24 -4.19 -31.93 -11.53
N ALA A 25 -5.43 -31.60 -11.86
CA ALA A 25 -6.05 -30.31 -11.56
C ALA A 25 -7.09 -30.45 -10.45
N GLN A 26 -6.63 -30.76 -9.24
CA GLN A 26 -7.38 -30.45 -8.01
C GLN A 26 -6.42 -29.84 -6.98
N GLU A 27 -6.84 -28.67 -6.47
CA GLU A 27 -6.40 -28.06 -5.22
C GLU A 27 -4.93 -27.60 -5.09
N ASN A 28 -4.71 -26.29 -5.22
CA ASN A 28 -4.21 -25.43 -4.12
C ASN A 28 -3.91 -24.00 -4.60
N PHE A 29 -4.94 -23.16 -4.70
CA PHE A 29 -4.77 -21.70 -4.73
C PHE A 29 -5.19 -21.11 -3.38
N GLN A 30 -4.41 -21.39 -2.34
CA GLN A 30 -4.45 -20.66 -1.07
C GLN A 30 -3.17 -19.85 -0.84
N GLU A 31 -2.77 -19.02 -1.79
CA GLU A 31 -1.86 -17.92 -1.45
C GLU A 31 -2.66 -16.77 -0.82
N LYS A 32 -2.48 -16.62 0.50
CA LYS A 32 -3.01 -15.52 1.32
C LYS A 32 -2.47 -14.18 0.82
N ARG A 33 -3.14 -13.58 -0.18
CA ARG A 33 -2.88 -12.21 -0.66
C ARG A 33 -3.25 -11.20 0.44
N LYS A 34 -2.26 -10.84 1.27
CA LYS A 34 -2.38 -9.76 2.26
C LYS A 34 -2.33 -8.41 1.54
N GLY A 35 -3.33 -7.57 1.83
CA GLY A 35 -3.49 -6.23 1.27
C GLY A 35 -2.22 -5.38 1.38
N LEU A 36 -1.95 -4.62 0.32
CA LEU A 36 -0.72 -3.91 0.05
C LEU A 36 -0.80 -2.46 0.54
N ASN A 37 0.24 -2.01 1.24
CA ASN A 37 0.70 -0.61 1.37
C ASN A 37 1.69 -0.54 2.54
N ARG A 38 2.99 -0.75 2.29
CA ARG A 38 4.05 -0.50 3.28
C ARG A 38 5.12 0.38 2.63
N LYS A 39 5.18 1.63 3.10
CA LYS A 39 6.14 2.71 2.81
C LYS A 39 6.23 3.20 1.35
N ARG A 40 6.08 4.51 1.19
CA ARG A 40 6.09 5.23 -0.10
C ARG A 40 7.37 6.05 -0.20
N GLN A 41 8.08 5.98 -1.33
CA GLN A 41 9.12 6.94 -1.69
C GLN A 41 8.51 8.07 -2.52
N PHE A 42 8.89 9.31 -2.23
CA PHE A 42 8.57 10.48 -3.03
C PHE A 42 9.77 10.82 -3.91
N TYR A 43 9.52 11.17 -5.17
CA TYR A 43 10.56 11.54 -6.14
C TYR A 43 10.73 13.07 -6.20
N THR A 44 11.96 13.51 -6.41
CA THR A 44 12.36 14.90 -6.67
C THR A 44 12.89 15.00 -8.10
N VAL A 45 12.31 15.91 -8.89
CA VAL A 45 12.82 16.28 -10.21
C VAL A 45 14.08 17.12 -10.03
N ASP A 46 15.04 17.00 -10.96
CA ASP A 46 16.19 17.91 -11.01
C ASP A 46 15.70 19.33 -11.33
N ASP A 47 15.85 20.24 -10.37
CA ASP A 47 15.36 21.61 -10.45
C ASP A 47 16.00 22.40 -11.60
N LYS A 48 17.21 22.02 -12.04
CA LYS A 48 17.88 22.66 -13.19
C LYS A 48 17.16 22.40 -14.52
N LYS A 49 16.28 21.40 -14.58
CA LYS A 49 15.44 21.10 -15.76
C LYS A 49 14.11 21.85 -15.77
N GLN A 50 13.90 22.80 -14.84
CA GLN A 50 12.73 23.66 -14.80
C GLN A 50 13.14 25.12 -14.86
N LEU A 51 12.34 25.93 -15.57
CA LEU A 51 12.49 27.38 -15.58
C LEU A 51 12.04 27.94 -14.24
N CYS A 52 12.75 28.99 -13.79
CA CYS A 52 12.46 29.66 -12.53
C CYS A 52 11.01 30.18 -12.47
N PRO A 53 10.25 29.86 -11.40
CA PRO A 53 8.89 30.38 -11.24
C PRO A 53 8.78 31.91 -11.26
N ASN A 54 9.74 32.62 -10.66
CA ASN A 54 9.74 34.08 -10.68
C ASN A 54 9.94 34.61 -12.12
N LEU A 55 10.81 33.97 -12.90
CA LEU A 55 11.01 34.33 -14.30
C LEU A 55 9.78 34.03 -15.17
N LEU A 56 9.04 32.95 -14.87
CA LEU A 56 7.75 32.66 -15.52
C LEU A 56 6.70 33.74 -15.24
N GLU A 57 6.75 34.35 -14.06
CA GLU A 57 5.86 35.44 -13.66
C GLU A 57 6.40 36.83 -14.06
N ASN A 58 7.52 36.90 -14.79
CA ASN A 58 8.23 38.14 -15.13
C ASN A 58 8.59 38.99 -13.89
N ILE A 59 8.87 38.32 -12.77
CA ILE A 59 9.34 38.90 -11.51
C ILE A 59 10.84 38.66 -11.37
N GLU A 60 11.56 39.67 -10.90
CA GLU A 60 12.99 39.56 -10.62
C GLU A 60 13.29 38.46 -9.59
N CYS A 61 14.16 37.52 -9.98
CA CYS A 61 14.56 36.43 -9.10
C CYS A 61 15.62 36.90 -8.11
N LYS A 62 15.27 36.95 -6.82
CA LYS A 62 16.18 37.31 -5.72
C LYS A 62 17.44 36.44 -5.60
N PHE A 63 17.45 35.26 -6.23
CA PHE A 63 18.60 34.35 -6.23
C PHE A 63 19.51 34.53 -7.44
N GLY A 64 19.06 35.24 -8.49
CA GLY A 64 19.81 35.49 -9.72
C GLY A 64 20.48 34.23 -10.27
N GLU A 65 21.79 34.32 -10.52
CA GLU A 65 22.63 33.23 -11.01
C GLU A 65 22.79 32.06 -10.03
N ASN A 66 22.58 32.29 -8.73
CA ASN A 66 22.62 31.24 -7.69
C ASN A 66 21.30 30.46 -7.57
N CYS A 67 20.31 30.78 -8.40
CA CYS A 67 19.04 30.07 -8.34
C CYS A 67 19.18 28.63 -8.83
N ARG A 68 18.47 27.72 -8.16
CA ARG A 68 18.48 26.29 -8.51
C ARG A 68 17.77 25.95 -9.83
N TYR A 69 17.06 26.93 -10.42
CA TYR A 69 16.25 26.79 -11.63
C TYR A 69 16.90 27.55 -12.80
N ALA A 70 16.56 27.16 -14.04
CA ALA A 70 17.03 27.85 -15.25
C ALA A 70 16.48 29.29 -15.36
N HIS A 71 17.32 30.22 -15.83
CA HIS A 71 17.00 31.66 -15.97
C HIS A 71 17.05 32.18 -17.41
N ASP A 72 17.16 31.29 -18.40
CA ASP A 72 17.20 31.65 -19.81
C ASP A 72 16.01 30.99 -20.52
N LYS A 73 15.03 31.80 -20.97
CA LYS A 73 13.79 31.32 -21.60
C LYS A 73 14.08 30.58 -22.92
N ALA A 74 14.98 31.12 -23.75
CA ALA A 74 15.28 30.58 -25.08
C ALA A 74 16.02 29.25 -24.99
N THR A 75 17.11 29.21 -24.22
CA THR A 75 17.90 28.01 -23.95
C THR A 75 17.04 26.94 -23.29
N TYR A 76 16.15 27.31 -22.36
CA TYR A 76 15.21 26.36 -21.78
C TYR A 76 14.24 25.80 -22.83
N TRP A 77 13.66 26.67 -23.68
CA TRP A 77 12.72 26.28 -24.72
C TRP A 77 13.33 25.32 -25.74
N ASP A 78 14.60 25.49 -26.08
CA ASP A 78 15.31 24.61 -27.02
C ASP A 78 15.68 23.26 -26.41
N ASN A 79 15.91 23.21 -25.09
CA ASN A 79 16.39 22.00 -24.40
C ASN A 79 15.31 21.23 -23.62
N ARG A 80 14.09 21.79 -23.49
CA ARG A 80 13.00 21.13 -22.77
C ARG A 80 12.49 19.90 -23.50
N LEU A 81 11.78 19.04 -22.76
CA LEU A 81 11.11 17.89 -23.34
C LEU A 81 10.01 18.35 -24.32
N PRO A 82 9.78 17.59 -25.42
CA PRO A 82 8.67 17.88 -26.32
C PRO A 82 7.33 17.91 -25.61
N ASP A 83 6.45 18.78 -26.11
CA ASP A 83 5.06 18.80 -25.68
C ASP A 83 4.36 17.48 -25.99
N ILE A 84 3.46 17.13 -25.09
CA ILE A 84 2.61 15.96 -25.18
C ILE A 84 1.57 16.16 -26.28
N SER A 85 1.00 17.35 -26.33
CA SER A 85 -0.07 17.78 -27.23
C SER A 85 -0.13 19.31 -27.25
N ASP A 86 -0.75 19.87 -28.29
CA ASP A 86 -1.00 21.31 -28.41
C ASP A 86 -2.23 21.75 -27.59
N ASN A 87 -3.01 20.81 -27.05
CA ASN A 87 -4.19 21.12 -26.24
C ASN A 87 -3.87 21.02 -24.74
N CYS A 88 -3.76 22.16 -24.07
CA CYS A 88 -3.45 22.23 -22.64
C CYS A 88 -4.74 22.20 -21.79
N PRO A 89 -4.95 21.17 -20.94
CA PRO A 89 -6.19 21.06 -20.17
C PRO A 89 -6.41 22.18 -19.14
N LEU A 90 -5.32 22.79 -18.64
CA LEU A 90 -5.42 23.94 -17.74
C LEU A 90 -5.85 25.19 -18.51
N PHE A 91 -5.28 25.42 -19.68
CA PHE A 91 -5.61 26.57 -20.50
C PHE A 91 -7.03 26.50 -21.05
N GLU A 92 -7.47 25.32 -21.48
CA GLU A 92 -8.86 25.10 -21.94
C GLU A 92 -9.88 25.36 -20.83
N GLU A 93 -9.59 24.92 -19.60
CA GLU A 93 -10.52 25.04 -18.48
C GLU A 93 -10.49 26.44 -17.85
N LEU A 94 -9.30 27.04 -17.71
CA LEU A 94 -9.08 28.24 -16.90
C LEU A 94 -8.80 29.49 -17.75
N GLY A 95 -8.59 29.35 -19.06
CA GLY A 95 -8.13 30.44 -19.93
C GLY A 95 -6.64 30.81 -19.75
N PHE A 96 -5.93 30.17 -18.82
CA PHE A 96 -4.51 30.37 -18.57
C PHE A 96 -3.84 29.10 -18.03
N CYS A 97 -2.52 28.98 -18.15
CA CYS A 97 -1.76 27.89 -17.56
C CYS A 97 -0.64 28.41 -16.65
N LYS A 98 -0.77 28.21 -15.34
CA LYS A 98 0.23 28.66 -14.35
C LYS A 98 1.63 28.09 -14.53
N PHE A 99 1.77 27.00 -15.28
CA PHE A 99 3.08 26.38 -15.52
C PHE A 99 3.83 27.02 -16.69
N GLY A 100 3.18 27.88 -17.50
CA GLY A 100 3.83 28.61 -18.60
C GLY A 100 4.71 27.70 -19.47
N LEU A 101 5.97 28.11 -19.69
CA LEU A 101 6.93 27.32 -20.46
C LEU A 101 7.27 25.95 -19.83
N ASN A 102 7.12 25.79 -18.51
CA ASN A 102 7.31 24.49 -17.83
C ASN A 102 6.16 23.49 -18.11
N CYS A 103 5.02 23.96 -18.61
CA CYS A 103 3.89 23.11 -18.99
C CYS A 103 4.30 22.11 -20.08
N ARG A 104 3.86 20.85 -20.03
CA ARG A 104 4.08 19.84 -21.08
C ARG A 104 3.12 19.96 -22.28
N PHE A 105 2.41 21.08 -22.34
CA PHE A 105 1.47 21.47 -23.39
C PHE A 105 1.67 22.95 -23.76
N ALA A 106 2.89 23.47 -23.58
CA ALA A 106 3.19 24.90 -23.61
C ALA A 106 2.88 25.56 -24.96
N LYS A 107 3.13 24.88 -26.09
CA LYS A 107 2.85 25.36 -27.45
C LYS A 107 1.40 25.80 -27.64
N GLY A 108 0.45 25.13 -26.98
CA GLY A 108 -0.96 25.48 -27.02
C GLY A 108 -1.31 26.83 -26.43
N HIS A 109 -0.43 27.40 -25.60
CA HIS A 109 -0.68 28.62 -24.85
C HIS A 109 0.57 29.50 -24.68
N THR A 110 1.51 29.44 -25.62
CA THR A 110 2.74 30.26 -25.63
C THR A 110 2.84 31.02 -26.93
N ASN A 111 3.16 32.32 -26.86
CA ASN A 111 3.58 33.07 -28.04
C ASN A 111 5.02 32.64 -28.39
N LEU A 112 5.21 32.00 -29.54
CA LEU A 112 6.50 31.42 -29.91
C LEU A 112 7.58 32.46 -30.27
N GLU A 113 7.20 33.71 -30.55
CA GLU A 113 8.15 34.80 -30.83
C GLU A 113 8.67 35.41 -29.52
N SER A 114 7.79 35.65 -28.55
CA SER A 114 8.16 36.28 -27.28
C SER A 114 8.47 35.30 -26.15
N LEU A 115 8.10 34.02 -26.32
CA LEU A 115 8.10 32.98 -25.28
C LEU A 115 7.30 33.38 -24.02
N GLU A 116 6.28 34.21 -24.20
CA GLU A 116 5.36 34.61 -23.14
C GLU A 116 4.11 33.74 -23.11
N ASN A 117 3.56 33.56 -21.91
CA ASN A 117 2.34 32.78 -21.67
C ASN A 117 1.11 33.55 -22.17
N ILE A 118 0.21 32.87 -22.88
CA ILE A 118 -1.07 33.42 -23.31
C ILE A 118 -2.05 33.33 -22.14
N VAL A 119 -2.76 34.42 -21.87
CA VAL A 119 -3.80 34.51 -20.84
C VAL A 119 -5.07 35.04 -21.50
N LYS A 120 -6.20 34.36 -21.29
CA LYS A 120 -7.52 34.74 -21.80
C LYS A 120 -8.50 35.04 -20.66
N ASP A 121 -9.42 35.96 -20.89
CA ASP A 121 -10.56 36.24 -20.00
C ASP A 121 -11.75 35.29 -20.25
N SER A 122 -12.84 35.49 -19.50
CA SER A 122 -14.08 34.71 -19.63
C SER A 122 -14.76 34.83 -20.99
N ASN A 123 -14.44 35.87 -21.76
CA ASN A 123 -14.95 36.12 -23.11
C ASN A 123 -13.96 35.60 -24.19
N GLY A 124 -12.80 35.08 -23.79
CA GLY A 124 -11.74 34.61 -24.67
C GLY A 124 -10.76 35.69 -25.13
N GLU A 125 -10.86 36.92 -24.62
CA GLU A 125 -9.97 38.04 -24.95
C GLU A 125 -8.66 37.98 -24.16
N MET A 126 -7.56 38.48 -24.74
CA MET A 126 -6.26 38.39 -24.08
C MET A 126 -6.10 39.36 -22.91
N ILE A 127 -5.72 38.85 -21.73
CA ILE A 127 -5.38 39.67 -20.55
C ILE A 127 -3.86 39.81 -20.42
N LYS A 128 -3.35 41.04 -20.21
CA LYS A 128 -1.91 41.30 -20.01
C LYS A 128 -1.45 41.17 -18.56
N GLU A 129 -2.34 41.35 -17.58
CA GLU A 129 -2.02 41.28 -16.15
C GLU A 129 -3.07 40.43 -15.43
N TRP A 130 -2.69 39.23 -15.00
CA TRP A 130 -3.53 38.39 -14.15
C TRP A 130 -2.74 37.96 -12.92
N ARG A 131 -3.34 38.10 -11.73
CA ARG A 131 -2.73 37.71 -10.45
C ARG A 131 -3.48 36.53 -9.85
N PHE A 132 -2.69 35.54 -9.46
CA PHE A 132 -3.10 34.25 -8.92
C PHE A 132 -3.51 34.37 -7.45
N ASP A 133 -4.75 33.97 -7.11
CA ASP A 133 -5.18 33.88 -5.70
C ASP A 133 -5.77 32.52 -5.28
N GLU A 134 -5.73 31.51 -6.14
CA GLU A 134 -6.20 30.16 -5.78
C GLU A 134 -5.03 29.19 -5.55
N GLN A 135 -4.30 29.41 -4.46
CA GLN A 135 -3.31 28.44 -3.99
C GLN A 135 -4.01 27.22 -3.36
N ASN A 136 -4.16 26.16 -4.14
CA ASN A 136 -4.36 24.78 -3.63
C ASN A 136 -3.11 24.22 -2.90
N GLN A 137 -2.21 25.10 -2.44
CA GLN A 137 -0.97 24.74 -1.76
C GLN A 137 -0.76 25.58 -0.49
N ILE A 138 -0.11 24.98 0.50
CA ILE A 138 0.24 25.67 1.74
C ILE A 138 1.49 26.49 1.48
N SER A 139 1.34 27.81 1.50
CA SER A 139 2.44 28.75 1.36
C SER A 139 3.48 28.56 2.46
N ARG A 140 4.73 29.00 2.23
CA ARG A 140 5.78 28.97 3.26
C ARG A 140 5.36 29.73 4.53
N LYS A 141 4.58 30.80 4.37
CA LYS A 141 4.00 31.59 5.47
C LYS A 141 3.01 30.75 6.28
N GLN A 142 2.00 30.17 5.63
CA GLN A 142 1.02 29.29 6.28
C GLN A 142 1.69 28.08 6.94
N LYS A 143 2.73 27.51 6.32
CA LYS A 143 3.51 26.41 6.92
C LYS A 143 4.15 26.81 8.25
N LYS A 144 4.71 28.03 8.34
CA LYS A 144 5.26 28.57 9.60
C LYS A 144 4.14 28.83 10.61
N GLU A 145 3.01 29.39 10.17
CA GLU A 145 1.83 29.62 11.02
C GLU A 145 1.28 28.32 11.60
N ILE A 146 1.12 27.27 10.80
CA ILE A 146 0.66 25.95 11.24
C ILE A 146 1.57 25.37 12.32
N ARG A 147 2.90 25.44 12.14
CA ARG A 147 3.84 24.93 13.15
C ARG A 147 3.77 25.72 14.45
N ASN A 148 3.72 27.05 14.36
CA ASN A 148 3.63 27.92 15.53
C ASN A 148 2.30 27.68 16.29
N LEU A 149 1.21 27.55 15.54
CA LEU A 149 -0.12 27.21 16.05
C LEU A 149 -0.10 25.83 16.73
N ALA A 150 0.47 24.81 16.09
CA ALA A 150 0.57 23.46 16.65
C ALA A 150 1.33 23.44 17.98
N HIS A 151 2.45 24.17 18.08
CA HIS A 151 3.22 24.28 19.31
C HIS A 151 2.39 24.94 20.42
N ARG A 152 1.77 26.09 20.14
CA ARG A 152 0.95 26.81 21.12
C ARG A 152 -0.25 25.99 21.60
N LEU A 153 -1.02 25.41 20.66
CA LEU A 153 -2.20 24.59 20.97
C LEU A 153 -1.84 23.34 21.80
N SER A 154 -0.67 22.75 21.56
CA SER A 154 -0.23 21.59 22.34
C SER A 154 -0.03 21.93 23.83
N SER A 155 0.40 23.15 24.14
CA SER A 155 0.50 23.65 25.52
C SER A 155 -0.88 23.98 26.12
N GLU A 156 -1.81 24.49 25.32
CA GLU A 156 -3.18 24.82 25.76
C GLU A 156 -4.02 23.57 26.10
N TYR A 157 -3.72 22.41 25.50
CA TYR A 157 -4.49 21.18 25.68
C TYR A 157 -4.61 20.75 27.15
N GLY A 158 -3.61 21.01 27.99
CA GLY A 158 -3.65 20.68 29.42
C GLY A 158 -4.81 21.33 30.19
N ASN A 159 -5.37 22.42 29.64
CA ASN A 159 -6.48 23.17 30.24
C ASN A 159 -7.85 22.75 29.68
N VAL A 160 -7.89 21.84 28.71
CA VAL A 160 -9.14 21.41 28.07
C VAL A 160 -9.89 20.46 29.01
N ARG A 161 -11.06 20.88 29.45
CA ARG A 161 -12.01 20.03 30.19
C ARG A 161 -13.02 19.44 29.21
N PHE A 162 -13.28 18.14 29.34
CA PHE A 162 -14.32 17.46 28.58
C PHE A 162 -15.62 17.52 29.38
N GLU A 163 -16.68 18.05 28.77
CA GLU A 163 -18.02 17.86 29.31
C GLU A 163 -18.30 16.35 29.34
N SER A 164 -18.76 15.84 30.48
CA SER A 164 -18.93 14.40 30.70
C SER A 164 -20.01 13.79 29.80
N ASP A 165 -20.92 14.61 29.29
CA ASP A 165 -22.01 14.24 28.39
C ASP A 165 -22.25 15.39 27.40
N PHE A 166 -21.93 15.16 26.12
CA PHE A 166 -22.08 16.17 25.07
C PHE A 166 -23.59 16.34 24.76
N ASP A 167 -24.18 17.48 25.11
CA ASP A 167 -25.56 17.81 24.76
C ASP A 167 -25.64 18.23 23.28
N LYS A 168 -26.32 17.42 22.45
CA LYS A 168 -26.45 17.66 21.00
C LYS A 168 -27.37 18.83 20.65
N GLU A 169 -28.16 19.39 21.58
CA GLU A 169 -28.97 20.59 21.29
C GLU A 169 -28.10 21.77 20.82
N ARG A 170 -26.80 21.76 21.12
CA ARG A 170 -25.83 22.77 20.63
C ARG A 170 -25.34 22.59 19.19
N CYS A 171 -25.48 21.42 18.55
CA CYS A 171 -24.96 21.21 17.20
C CYS A 171 -25.84 21.90 16.13
N ARG A 172 -25.39 23.06 15.65
CA ARG A 172 -26.10 23.86 14.63
C ARG A 172 -26.05 23.30 13.21
N LYS A 173 -24.98 22.58 12.82
CA LYS A 173 -24.83 22.02 11.46
C LYS A 173 -25.16 20.53 11.45
N LYS A 174 -26.34 20.15 10.93
CA LYS A 174 -26.76 18.75 10.75
C LYS A 174 -26.64 18.38 9.27
N ILE A 175 -25.93 17.29 8.98
CA ILE A 175 -25.92 16.69 7.63
C ILE A 175 -27.00 15.61 7.62
N ASP A 176 -27.90 15.68 6.64
CA ASP A 176 -28.81 14.58 6.37
C ASP A 176 -28.06 13.51 5.55
N TRP A 177 -27.78 12.39 6.21
CA TRP A 177 -27.11 11.25 5.60
C TRP A 177 -28.10 10.36 4.85
N SER A 178 -29.39 10.43 5.16
CA SER A 178 -30.41 9.48 4.73
C SER A 178 -30.45 9.35 3.21
N GLY A 179 -30.33 8.11 2.71
CA GLY A 179 -30.33 7.82 1.27
C GLY A 179 -29.11 8.34 0.49
N LYS A 180 -28.15 9.00 1.12
CA LYS A 180 -26.99 9.59 0.44
C LYS A 180 -25.98 8.54 -0.02
N LEU A 181 -25.59 8.63 -1.29
CA LEU A 181 -24.57 7.76 -1.86
C LEU A 181 -23.17 8.19 -1.41
N CYS A 182 -22.56 7.36 -0.55
CA CYS A 182 -21.29 7.67 0.09
C CYS A 182 -20.13 6.93 -0.59
N LEU A 183 -19.15 7.68 -1.09
CA LEU A 183 -17.82 7.17 -1.41
C LEU A 183 -17.02 7.07 -0.11
N ALA A 184 -16.64 5.86 0.26
CA ALA A 184 -15.79 5.63 1.42
C ALA A 184 -14.41 6.28 1.24
N PRO A 185 -13.72 6.71 2.32
CA PRO A 185 -12.35 7.16 2.22
C PRO A 185 -11.45 6.02 1.75
N LEU A 186 -10.73 6.27 0.65
CA LEU A 186 -9.84 5.31 -0.02
C LEU A 186 -8.41 5.81 0.09
N THR A 187 -7.59 5.17 0.92
CA THR A 187 -6.17 5.51 0.99
C THR A 187 -5.49 5.29 -0.36
N THR A 188 -4.64 6.23 -0.78
CA THR A 188 -3.95 6.30 -2.08
C THR A 188 -4.84 6.75 -3.25
N LEU A 189 -5.98 6.09 -3.46
CA LEU A 189 -6.77 6.27 -4.68
C LEU A 189 -8.01 7.17 -4.50
N GLY A 190 -8.35 7.55 -3.27
CA GLY A 190 -9.40 8.55 -2.96
C GLY A 190 -8.95 10.00 -3.15
N ASN A 191 -8.02 10.23 -4.08
CA ASN A 191 -7.52 11.55 -4.41
C ASN A 191 -8.62 12.40 -5.09
N LEU A 192 -8.43 13.71 -5.11
CA LEU A 192 -9.44 14.65 -5.60
C LEU A 192 -9.91 14.35 -7.04
N PRO A 193 -9.02 14.04 -8.01
CA PRO A 193 -9.44 13.63 -9.37
C PRO A 193 -10.41 12.44 -9.38
N PHE A 194 -10.12 11.40 -8.59
CA PHE A 194 -10.98 10.22 -8.52
C PHE A 194 -12.33 10.51 -7.86
N ARG A 195 -12.35 11.36 -6.81
CA ARG A 195 -13.60 11.75 -6.14
C ARG A 195 -14.49 12.57 -7.06
N ARG A 196 -13.93 13.53 -7.82
CA ARG A 196 -14.66 14.28 -8.85
C ARG A 196 -15.33 13.36 -9.86
N LEU A 197 -14.59 12.35 -10.34
CA LEU A 197 -15.14 11.35 -11.24
C LEU A 197 -16.32 10.58 -10.61
N CYS A 198 -16.21 10.17 -9.35
CA CYS A 198 -17.31 9.51 -8.64
C CYS A 198 -18.53 10.42 -8.44
N VAL A 199 -18.32 11.73 -8.22
CA VAL A 199 -19.40 12.72 -8.10
C VAL A 199 -20.19 12.84 -9.40
N GLU A 200 -19.53 12.84 -10.56
CA GLU A 200 -20.22 12.83 -11.86
C GLU A 200 -21.10 11.59 -12.05
N PHE A 201 -20.70 10.45 -11.48
CA PHE A 201 -21.50 9.23 -11.49
C PHE A 201 -22.60 9.20 -10.41
N GLY A 202 -22.68 10.22 -9.56
CA GLY A 202 -23.75 10.39 -8.58
C GLY A 202 -23.35 10.14 -7.12
N ALA A 203 -22.05 10.03 -6.79
CA ALA A 203 -21.63 10.07 -5.39
C ALA A 203 -21.96 11.45 -4.78
N GLU A 204 -22.67 11.47 -3.66
CA GLU A 204 -23.12 12.71 -3.00
C GLU A 204 -22.23 13.09 -1.82
N VAL A 205 -21.70 12.08 -1.11
CA VAL A 205 -20.81 12.27 0.04
C VAL A 205 -19.44 11.68 -0.30
N THR A 206 -18.42 12.53 -0.29
CA THR A 206 -17.03 12.15 -0.52
C THR A 206 -16.19 12.39 0.73
N CYS A 207 -15.06 11.70 0.83
CA CYS A 207 -14.14 11.88 1.93
C CYS A 207 -12.70 11.81 1.43
N SER A 208 -11.83 12.64 2.02
CA SER A 208 -10.41 12.67 1.70
C SER A 208 -9.76 11.30 1.88
N GLU A 209 -8.58 11.15 1.29
CA GLU A 209 -7.67 10.11 1.74
C GLU A 209 -7.35 10.30 3.24
N MET A 210 -6.90 9.22 3.89
CA MET A 210 -6.44 9.28 5.28
C MET A 210 -5.23 10.23 5.40
N ALA A 211 -5.37 11.26 6.23
CA ALA A 211 -4.32 12.20 6.57
C ALA A 211 -3.69 11.91 7.94
N LEU A 212 -2.37 11.80 7.99
CA LEU A 212 -1.58 11.62 9.20
C LEU A 212 -1.40 12.96 9.90
N SER A 213 -1.91 13.06 11.11
CA SER A 213 -1.82 14.27 11.94
C SER A 213 -0.40 14.80 12.13
N THR A 214 0.59 13.92 12.32
CA THR A 214 2.00 14.31 12.45
C THR A 214 2.53 15.03 11.20
N SER A 215 2.14 14.57 10.01
CA SER A 215 2.52 15.16 8.73
C SER A 215 1.82 16.49 8.48
N LEU A 216 0.56 16.64 8.95
CA LEU A 216 -0.16 17.91 8.91
C LEU A 216 0.52 18.97 9.79
N PHE A 217 0.95 18.61 11.01
CA PHE A 217 1.67 19.53 11.91
C PHE A 217 2.98 20.06 11.31
N GLN A 218 3.68 19.22 10.56
CA GLN A 218 4.92 19.60 9.89
C GLN A 218 4.68 20.53 8.68
N GLY A 219 3.42 20.68 8.27
CA GLY A 219 3.01 21.37 7.06
C GLY A 219 3.54 20.69 5.80
N LEU A 220 3.54 19.34 5.78
CA LEU A 220 3.95 18.60 4.58
C LEU A 220 2.92 18.83 3.48
N GLN A 221 3.39 19.40 2.36
CA GLN A 221 2.54 19.78 1.24
C GLN A 221 1.75 18.60 0.67
N SER A 222 2.39 17.43 0.57
CA SER A 222 1.78 16.19 0.07
C SER A 222 0.70 15.62 1.00
N GLU A 223 0.69 16.01 2.27
CA GLU A 223 -0.36 15.62 3.22
C GLU A 223 -1.54 16.56 3.11
N TRP A 224 -1.27 17.87 3.09
CA TRP A 224 -2.29 18.92 2.97
C TRP A 224 -3.03 18.90 1.63
N ALA A 225 -2.36 18.51 0.55
CA ALA A 225 -3.01 18.33 -0.76
C ALA A 225 -4.17 17.32 -0.74
N ARG A 226 -4.23 16.41 0.25
CA ARG A 226 -5.33 15.44 0.40
C ARG A 226 -6.61 16.07 0.94
N LEU A 227 -6.50 17.19 1.65
CA LEU A 227 -7.60 17.88 2.35
C LEU A 227 -8.34 18.86 1.43
N VAL A 228 -7.93 18.97 0.17
CA VAL A 228 -8.51 19.89 -0.80
C VAL A 228 -9.87 19.37 -1.26
N ARG A 229 -10.87 20.25 -1.22
CA ARG A 229 -12.21 20.10 -1.78
C ARG A 229 -12.26 20.69 -3.20
N HIS A 230 -13.04 20.10 -4.09
CA HIS A 230 -13.47 20.75 -5.33
C HIS A 230 -14.93 21.21 -5.21
N GLU A 231 -15.29 22.31 -5.87
CA GLU A 231 -16.65 22.89 -5.86
C GLU A 231 -17.76 21.90 -6.23
N SER A 232 -17.45 20.89 -7.06
CA SER A 232 -18.41 19.83 -7.42
C SER A 232 -18.78 18.92 -6.25
N GLU A 233 -17.95 18.82 -5.20
CA GLU A 233 -18.19 17.97 -4.04
C GLU A 233 -19.22 18.63 -3.11
N LYS A 234 -20.48 18.19 -3.17
CA LYS A 234 -21.61 18.76 -2.39
C LYS A 234 -21.47 18.56 -0.88
N CYS A 235 -20.96 17.41 -0.46
CA CYS A 235 -20.68 17.10 0.94
C CYS A 235 -19.31 16.42 1.05
N PHE A 236 -18.31 17.16 1.52
CA PHE A 236 -16.93 16.69 1.59
C PHE A 236 -16.46 16.55 3.04
N GLY A 237 -15.87 15.40 3.39
CA GLY A 237 -15.27 15.20 4.70
C GLY A 237 -13.76 14.97 4.67
N ILE A 238 -13.08 15.33 5.77
CA ILE A 238 -11.65 15.07 5.94
C ILE A 238 -11.46 13.90 6.90
N GLN A 239 -10.74 12.85 6.48
CA GLN A 239 -10.37 11.74 7.34
C GLN A 239 -8.98 11.93 7.94
N ILE A 240 -8.90 11.92 9.28
CA ILE A 240 -7.64 11.99 10.03
C ILE A 240 -7.27 10.66 10.68
N CYS A 241 -5.97 10.42 10.79
CA CYS A 241 -5.39 9.36 11.60
C CYS A 241 -4.60 9.97 12.77
N VAL A 242 -5.03 9.62 13.97
CA VAL A 242 -4.50 10.12 15.24
C VAL A 242 -4.37 8.95 16.22
N ASN A 243 -3.49 9.09 17.21
CA ASN A 243 -3.30 8.06 18.24
C ASN A 243 -3.32 8.63 19.67
N LYS A 244 -3.33 9.96 19.82
CA LYS A 244 -3.31 10.68 21.10
C LYS A 244 -4.40 11.76 21.13
N PRO A 245 -5.15 11.90 22.24
CA PRO A 245 -6.18 12.92 22.43
C PRO A 245 -5.67 14.35 22.21
N ALA A 246 -4.52 14.71 22.77
CA ALA A 246 -3.90 16.03 22.57
C ALA A 246 -3.62 16.33 21.09
N GLN A 247 -3.08 15.34 20.38
CA GLN A 247 -2.86 15.43 18.94
C GLN A 247 -4.18 15.59 18.18
N ALA A 248 -5.22 14.84 18.58
CA ALA A 248 -6.54 14.90 17.96
C ALA A 248 -7.18 16.29 18.10
N TRP A 249 -7.07 16.90 19.27
CA TRP A 249 -7.53 18.27 19.52
C TRP A 249 -6.77 19.30 18.67
N THR A 250 -5.43 19.27 18.75
CA THR A 250 -4.57 20.22 18.04
C THR A 250 -4.75 20.15 16.51
N VAL A 251 -4.74 18.94 15.92
CA VAL A 251 -4.89 18.80 14.46
C VAL A 251 -6.24 19.27 13.98
N THR A 252 -7.29 19.04 14.77
CA THR A 252 -8.65 19.46 14.43
C THR A 252 -8.79 20.98 14.39
N LYS A 253 -8.21 21.69 15.37
CA LYS A 253 -8.17 23.17 15.36
C LYS A 253 -7.43 23.72 14.15
N ILE A 254 -6.30 23.11 13.80
CA ILE A 254 -5.50 23.50 12.63
C ILE A 254 -6.30 23.27 11.34
N ILE A 255 -6.88 22.08 11.15
CA ILE A 255 -7.68 21.79 9.95
C ILE A 255 -8.85 22.77 9.81
N LYS A 256 -9.56 23.08 10.91
CA LYS A 256 -10.67 24.04 10.91
C LYS A 256 -10.28 25.44 10.44
N GLN A 257 -9.03 25.84 10.64
CA GLN A 257 -8.53 27.16 10.23
C GLN A 257 -8.04 27.19 8.77
N PHE A 258 -7.55 26.07 8.24
CA PHE A 258 -6.82 26.04 6.96
C PHE A 258 -7.44 25.16 5.88
N ALA A 259 -8.57 24.49 6.15
CA ALA A 259 -9.26 23.64 5.19
C ALA A 259 -10.78 23.80 5.26
N GLU A 260 -11.44 23.62 4.12
CA GLU A 260 -12.88 23.63 4.00
C GLU A 260 -13.43 22.21 3.95
N PHE A 261 -14.42 21.91 4.81
CA PHE A 261 -15.04 20.60 4.91
C PHE A 261 -16.39 20.68 5.62
N ASP A 262 -17.25 19.68 5.36
CA ASP A 262 -18.58 19.56 5.95
C ASP A 262 -18.61 18.67 7.18
N PHE A 263 -17.71 17.67 7.25
CA PHE A 263 -17.56 16.80 8.42
C PHE A 263 -16.11 16.32 8.58
N LEU A 264 -15.75 15.94 9.81
CA LEU A 264 -14.45 15.31 10.08
C LEU A 264 -14.66 13.81 10.35
N ASP A 265 -13.76 12.96 9.90
CA ASP A 265 -13.79 11.51 10.13
C ASP A 265 -12.53 11.04 10.88
N ILE A 266 -12.71 10.22 11.91
CA ILE A 266 -11.59 9.57 12.61
C ILE A 266 -11.40 8.17 12.03
N ASN A 267 -10.18 7.91 11.55
CA ASN A 267 -9.80 6.57 11.10
C ASN A 267 -9.39 5.68 12.30
N ALA A 268 -10.31 4.81 12.72
CA ALA A 268 -10.04 3.71 13.65
C ALA A 268 -10.14 2.33 12.94
N ALA A 269 -9.77 2.29 11.65
CA ALA A 269 -9.99 1.15 10.77
C ALA A 269 -8.74 0.72 9.97
N CYS A 270 -7.74 1.58 9.83
CA CYS A 270 -6.56 1.32 9.00
C CYS A 270 -5.79 0.09 9.54
N PRO A 271 -5.57 -0.95 8.72
CA PRO A 271 -4.91 -2.17 9.17
C PRO A 271 -3.39 -2.14 9.00
N LEU A 272 -2.82 -1.01 8.55
CA LEU A 272 -1.39 -0.88 8.29
C LEU A 272 -0.59 -0.99 9.59
N ASP A 273 0.45 -1.81 9.55
CA ASP A 273 1.18 -2.19 10.76
C ASP A 273 1.94 -1.02 11.37
N ASP A 274 2.53 -0.14 10.56
CA ASP A 274 3.23 1.05 11.06
C ASP A 274 2.26 2.01 11.78
N ILE A 275 1.03 2.13 11.26
CA ILE A 275 -0.04 2.94 11.88
C ILE A 275 -0.51 2.29 13.19
N CYS A 276 -0.76 0.98 13.16
CA CYS A 276 -1.22 0.24 14.35
C CYS A 276 -0.15 0.19 15.44
N ARG A 277 1.14 0.04 15.08
CA ARG A 277 2.28 0.04 16.01
C ARG A 277 2.43 1.39 16.68
N ALA A 278 2.21 2.48 15.95
CA ALA A 278 2.13 3.81 16.52
C ALA A 278 0.87 4.03 17.39
N GLY A 279 -0.06 3.07 17.45
CA GLY A 279 -1.27 3.13 18.26
C GLY A 279 -2.49 3.73 17.59
N GLY A 280 -2.42 4.09 16.30
CA GLY A 280 -3.54 4.61 15.51
C GLY A 280 -4.27 3.52 14.71
N GLY A 281 -5.23 3.93 13.86
CA GLY A 281 -5.97 3.01 12.99
C GLY A 281 -6.72 1.94 13.78
N ALA A 282 -6.72 0.70 13.27
CA ALA A 282 -7.46 -0.41 13.90
C ALA A 282 -6.98 -0.77 15.32
N ASN A 283 -5.81 -0.30 15.75
CA ASN A 283 -5.33 -0.50 17.11
C ASN A 283 -6.14 0.28 18.16
N LEU A 284 -6.86 1.34 17.75
CA LEU A 284 -7.78 2.05 18.65
C LEU A 284 -8.97 1.18 19.08
N LEU A 285 -9.35 0.16 18.29
CA LEU A 285 -10.48 -0.72 18.59
C LEU A 285 -10.29 -1.56 19.86
N VAL A 286 -9.05 -1.91 20.20
CA VAL A 286 -8.71 -2.66 21.42
C VAL A 286 -8.34 -1.76 22.59
N ARG A 287 -8.55 -0.45 22.44
CA ARG A 287 -8.32 0.56 23.48
C ARG A 287 -9.53 1.50 23.55
N PRO A 288 -10.74 1.02 23.89
CA PRO A 288 -11.97 1.81 23.84
C PRO A 288 -11.90 3.08 24.70
N LYS A 289 -11.26 3.04 25.88
CA LYS A 289 -10.99 4.25 26.68
C LYS A 289 -10.19 5.29 25.90
N LYS A 290 -9.15 4.86 25.19
CA LYS A 290 -8.32 5.74 24.37
C LYS A 290 -9.06 6.29 23.17
N LEU A 291 -9.88 5.44 22.53
CA LEU A 291 -10.74 5.85 21.42
C LEU A 291 -11.75 6.91 21.88
N LYS A 292 -12.40 6.71 23.03
CA LYS A 292 -13.30 7.69 23.66
C LYS A 292 -12.59 9.03 23.87
N GLU A 293 -11.42 9.04 24.51
CA GLU A 293 -10.65 10.28 24.73
C GLU A 293 -10.31 10.98 23.40
N VAL A 294 -9.90 10.23 22.38
CA VAL A 294 -9.60 10.79 21.04
C VAL A 294 -10.83 11.44 20.42
N VAL A 295 -11.98 10.76 20.45
CA VAL A 295 -13.24 11.25 19.90
C VAL A 295 -13.69 12.52 20.63
N GLN A 296 -13.70 12.51 21.98
CA GLN A 296 -14.10 13.67 22.78
C GLN A 296 -13.16 14.87 22.56
N SER A 297 -11.85 14.64 22.49
CA SER A 297 -10.88 15.70 22.18
C SER A 297 -11.05 16.27 20.79
N THR A 298 -11.34 15.43 19.79
CA THR A 298 -11.68 15.92 18.45
C THR A 298 -12.98 16.72 18.47
N LYS A 299 -14.06 16.22 19.07
CA LYS A 299 -15.35 16.92 19.10
C LYS A 299 -15.24 18.28 19.81
N ALA A 300 -14.54 18.35 20.94
CA ALA A 300 -14.30 19.60 21.66
C ALA A 300 -13.53 20.64 20.81
N ALA A 301 -12.58 20.20 19.98
CA ALA A 301 -11.89 21.09 19.06
C ALA A 301 -12.79 21.54 17.89
N LEU A 302 -13.60 20.61 17.38
CA LEU A 302 -14.42 20.74 16.17
C LEU A 302 -15.62 21.69 16.38
N GLY A 303 -16.30 21.56 17.53
CA GLY A 303 -17.55 22.27 17.84
C GLY A 303 -18.74 21.68 17.07
N ASP A 304 -19.50 22.55 16.40
CA ASP A 304 -20.78 22.19 15.75
C ASP A 304 -20.63 21.42 14.43
N VAL A 305 -19.41 21.20 13.94
CA VAL A 305 -19.20 20.42 12.72
C VAL A 305 -19.37 18.92 13.04
N PRO A 306 -20.08 18.15 12.20
CA PRO A 306 -20.28 16.71 12.41
C PRO A 306 -18.97 15.92 12.49
N LEU A 307 -18.92 14.98 13.44
CA LEU A 307 -17.81 14.05 13.64
C LEU A 307 -18.26 12.63 13.29
N THR A 308 -17.54 11.98 12.39
CA THR A 308 -17.81 10.61 11.97
C THR A 308 -16.68 9.68 12.37
N LEU A 309 -16.97 8.39 12.52
CA LEU A 309 -16.02 7.40 13.00
C LEU A 309 -16.01 6.18 12.09
N LYS A 310 -14.86 5.92 11.46
CA LYS A 310 -14.68 4.75 10.61
C LYS A 310 -14.00 3.60 11.36
N LEU A 311 -14.66 2.45 11.38
CA LEU A 311 -14.28 1.26 12.15
C LEU A 311 -14.05 0.02 11.27
N ARG A 312 -13.43 -0.99 11.89
CA ARG A 312 -13.41 -2.39 11.47
C ARG A 312 -14.02 -3.24 12.58
N THR A 313 -14.33 -4.50 12.30
CA THR A 313 -15.01 -5.38 13.28
C THR A 313 -14.17 -5.64 14.55
N GLY A 314 -12.85 -5.71 14.41
CA GLY A 314 -11.90 -6.02 15.48
C GLY A 314 -10.48 -6.29 14.95
N ILE A 315 -9.63 -6.94 15.75
CA ILE A 315 -8.26 -7.31 15.34
C ILE A 315 -8.24 -8.61 14.54
N SER A 316 -8.90 -9.66 15.03
CA SER A 316 -9.09 -10.94 14.33
C SER A 316 -10.57 -11.19 14.04
N LYS A 317 -10.86 -12.17 13.19
CA LYS A 317 -12.22 -12.53 12.75
C LYS A 317 -13.11 -12.95 13.94
N ASP A 318 -12.52 -13.63 14.92
CA ASP A 318 -13.23 -14.22 16.06
C ASP A 318 -13.17 -13.33 17.31
N SER A 319 -12.68 -12.09 17.17
CA SER A 319 -12.60 -11.08 18.23
C SER A 319 -13.23 -9.76 17.79
N ASN A 320 -14.48 -9.86 17.33
CA ASN A 320 -15.27 -8.67 17.03
C ASN A 320 -15.59 -7.91 18.32
N VAL A 321 -15.32 -6.60 18.37
CA VAL A 321 -15.39 -5.79 19.61
C VAL A 321 -16.28 -4.55 19.50
N VAL A 322 -16.63 -4.11 18.29
CA VAL A 322 -17.36 -2.85 18.08
C VAL A 322 -18.68 -2.78 18.85
N HIS A 323 -19.47 -3.86 18.87
CA HIS A 323 -20.76 -3.92 19.57
C HIS A 323 -20.67 -3.60 21.07
N GLN A 324 -19.49 -3.76 21.69
CA GLN A 324 -19.29 -3.57 23.14
C GLN A 324 -19.28 -2.10 23.55
N PHE A 325 -18.83 -1.19 22.66
CA PHE A 325 -18.73 0.24 22.96
C PHE A 325 -19.60 1.11 22.05
N LEU A 326 -20.21 0.51 21.01
CA LEU A 326 -21.05 1.24 20.06
C LEU A 326 -22.24 1.96 20.70
N PRO A 327 -22.92 1.43 21.74
CA PRO A 327 -23.98 2.16 22.45
C PRO A 327 -23.54 3.50 23.05
N ASP A 328 -22.24 3.65 23.37
CA ASP A 328 -21.71 4.85 24.02
C ASP A 328 -21.22 5.91 23.03
N VAL A 329 -21.02 5.59 21.75
CA VAL A 329 -20.33 6.52 20.82
C VAL A 329 -21.10 7.82 20.60
N TYR A 330 -22.43 7.82 20.80
CA TYR A 330 -23.25 9.03 20.76
C TYR A 330 -22.83 10.02 21.85
N SER A 331 -22.67 9.55 23.11
CA SER A 331 -22.25 10.41 24.24
C SER A 331 -20.82 10.89 24.11
N TRP A 332 -20.00 10.22 23.29
CA TRP A 332 -18.64 10.68 22.97
C TRP A 332 -18.64 11.84 21.97
N GLY A 333 -19.77 12.09 21.29
CA GLY A 333 -19.92 13.16 20.29
C GLY A 333 -19.85 12.69 18.84
N VAL A 334 -20.00 11.39 18.56
CA VAL A 334 -20.07 10.88 17.17
C VAL A 334 -21.46 11.14 16.57
N ASP A 335 -21.47 11.50 15.30
CA ASP A 335 -22.67 11.81 14.51
C ASP A 335 -23.02 10.72 13.50
N ARG A 336 -22.04 9.92 13.05
CA ARG A 336 -22.23 8.75 12.19
C ARG A 336 -21.09 7.76 12.31
N VAL A 337 -21.38 6.47 12.26
CA VAL A 337 -20.38 5.40 12.20
C VAL A 337 -20.34 4.77 10.81
N VAL A 338 -19.14 4.41 10.35
CA VAL A 338 -18.93 3.63 9.13
C VAL A 338 -18.17 2.36 9.49
N LEU A 339 -18.82 1.20 9.40
CA LEU A 339 -18.26 -0.08 9.82
C LEU A 339 -17.86 -0.95 8.62
N HIS A 340 -16.57 -1.25 8.51
CA HIS A 340 -16.08 -2.25 7.56
C HIS A 340 -16.22 -3.65 8.19
N GLY A 341 -17.00 -4.53 7.56
CA GLY A 341 -17.27 -5.92 7.99
C GLY A 341 -16.07 -6.87 7.89
N ARG A 342 -14.85 -6.38 8.06
CA ARG A 342 -13.65 -7.20 8.19
C ARG A 342 -12.79 -6.75 9.36
N SER A 343 -12.20 -7.71 10.04
CA SER A 343 -11.16 -7.44 11.04
C SER A 343 -9.89 -6.85 10.41
N ARG A 344 -9.01 -6.32 11.26
CA ARG A 344 -7.67 -5.86 10.86
C ARG A 344 -6.90 -6.96 10.12
N ASN A 345 -6.82 -8.15 10.70
CA ASN A 345 -6.00 -9.25 10.21
C ASN A 345 -6.52 -9.84 8.89
N GLN A 346 -7.84 -9.81 8.68
CA GLN A 346 -8.43 -10.20 7.40
C GLN A 346 -7.98 -9.28 6.26
N ARG A 347 -7.74 -7.99 6.51
CA ARG A 347 -7.51 -6.96 5.48
C ARG A 347 -8.63 -6.98 4.42
N TYR A 348 -8.39 -7.70 3.33
CA TYR A 348 -9.25 -7.89 2.16
C TYR A 348 -9.52 -9.36 1.83
N ILE A 349 -9.00 -10.28 2.64
CA ILE A 349 -9.16 -11.73 2.53
C ILE A 349 -10.55 -12.10 3.09
N ASN A 350 -11.18 -13.09 2.45
CA ASN A 350 -12.54 -13.59 2.75
C ASN A 350 -13.64 -12.54 2.53
N LYS A 351 -14.89 -12.99 2.59
CA LYS A 351 -16.07 -12.13 2.48
C LYS A 351 -16.20 -11.18 3.68
N SER A 352 -16.83 -10.03 3.45
CA SER A 352 -17.26 -9.12 4.50
C SER A 352 -18.38 -9.75 5.33
N ASP A 353 -18.29 -9.61 6.65
CA ASP A 353 -19.27 -10.06 7.63
C ASP A 353 -20.37 -9.00 7.78
N TRP A 354 -21.40 -9.10 6.94
CA TRP A 354 -22.57 -8.22 6.99
C TRP A 354 -23.52 -8.55 8.14
N TYR A 355 -23.55 -9.80 8.58
CA TYR A 355 -24.33 -10.19 9.76
C TYR A 355 -23.86 -9.43 11.02
N TYR A 356 -22.55 -9.35 11.22
CA TYR A 356 -22.00 -8.55 12.32
C TYR A 356 -22.23 -7.04 12.14
N ILE A 357 -22.23 -6.53 10.89
CA ILE A 357 -22.62 -5.14 10.62
C ILE A 357 -24.06 -4.88 11.10
N ASP A 358 -25.00 -5.76 10.78
CA ASP A 358 -26.41 -5.63 11.17
C ASP A 358 -26.63 -5.77 12.69
N GLN A 359 -25.84 -6.63 13.35
CA GLN A 359 -25.81 -6.71 14.80
C GLN A 359 -25.38 -5.38 15.42
N CYS A 360 -24.31 -4.77 14.91
CA CYS A 360 -23.87 -3.44 15.34
C CYS A 360 -24.90 -2.36 15.01
N ALA A 361 -25.50 -2.38 13.82
CA ALA A 361 -26.51 -1.40 13.43
C ALA A 361 -27.72 -1.42 14.38
N SER A 362 -28.13 -2.61 14.85
CA SER A 362 -29.23 -2.80 15.80
C SER A 362 -29.04 -2.08 17.15
N VAL A 363 -27.79 -1.88 17.58
CA VAL A 363 -27.45 -1.29 18.88
C VAL A 363 -26.81 0.10 18.73
N SER A 364 -26.73 0.61 17.51
CA SER A 364 -26.06 1.88 17.26
C SER A 364 -26.99 3.05 17.57
N PRO A 365 -26.57 3.99 18.44
CA PRO A 365 -27.35 5.19 18.76
C PRO A 365 -27.25 6.27 17.67
N VAL A 366 -26.41 6.06 16.66
CA VAL A 366 -26.17 6.96 15.53
C VAL A 366 -26.36 6.21 14.22
N PRO A 367 -26.58 6.90 13.08
CA PRO A 367 -26.59 6.23 11.79
C PRO A 367 -25.30 5.43 11.56
N LEU A 368 -25.46 4.15 11.22
CA LEU A 368 -24.38 3.23 10.91
C LEU A 368 -24.43 2.85 9.43
N TYR A 369 -23.33 3.13 8.74
CA TYR A 369 -23.12 2.75 7.35
C TYR A 369 -22.27 1.48 7.28
N GLY A 370 -22.78 0.48 6.55
CA GLY A 370 -22.01 -0.72 6.25
C GLY A 370 -21.05 -0.52 5.07
N ILE A 371 -19.86 -1.13 5.16
CA ILE A 371 -18.92 -1.23 4.04
C ILE A 371 -18.44 -2.67 3.90
N GLY A 372 -18.53 -3.21 2.70
CA GLY A 372 -17.79 -4.40 2.31
C GLY A 372 -18.39 -5.12 1.11
N ASP A 373 -17.57 -5.39 0.11
CA ASP A 373 -17.89 -6.29 -1.02
C ASP A 373 -19.11 -5.91 -1.88
N VAL A 374 -19.54 -4.66 -1.81
CA VAL A 374 -20.56 -4.08 -2.71
C VAL A 374 -19.93 -3.82 -4.07
N LEU A 375 -20.38 -4.55 -5.10
CA LEU A 375 -19.96 -4.40 -6.49
C LEU A 375 -21.15 -4.23 -7.44
N SER A 376 -22.37 -4.14 -6.96
CA SER A 376 -23.57 -3.99 -7.80
C SER A 376 -24.66 -3.22 -7.07
N TYR A 377 -25.67 -2.73 -7.80
CA TYR A 377 -26.83 -2.12 -7.18
C TYR A 377 -27.63 -3.17 -6.39
N GLU A 378 -27.65 -4.43 -6.83
CA GLU A 378 -28.25 -5.54 -6.07
C GLU A 378 -27.53 -5.74 -4.74
N ASP A 379 -26.18 -5.79 -4.71
CA ASP A 379 -25.46 -5.91 -3.44
C ASP A 379 -25.78 -4.70 -2.53
N TYR A 380 -25.90 -3.50 -3.10
CA TYR A 380 -26.24 -2.29 -2.34
C TYR A 380 -27.63 -2.39 -1.70
N TYR A 381 -28.67 -2.67 -2.50
CA TYR A 381 -30.05 -2.75 -2.02
C TYR A 381 -30.33 -4.01 -1.20
N GLN A 382 -29.61 -5.12 -1.45
CA GLN A 382 -29.66 -6.30 -0.59
C GLN A 382 -29.26 -5.92 0.85
N HIS A 383 -28.15 -5.18 1.01
CA HIS A 383 -27.70 -4.78 2.34
C HIS A 383 -28.53 -3.63 2.94
N LEU A 384 -29.05 -2.72 2.11
CA LEU A 384 -29.90 -1.63 2.59
C LEU A 384 -31.29 -2.13 3.04
N ASN A 385 -31.92 -3.00 2.26
CA ASN A 385 -33.33 -3.40 2.47
C ASN A 385 -33.47 -4.61 3.41
N CYS A 386 -32.50 -5.53 3.40
CA CYS A 386 -32.55 -6.72 4.26
C CYS A 386 -31.71 -6.56 5.54
N GLY A 387 -30.86 -5.54 5.60
CA GLY A 387 -30.05 -5.22 6.76
C GLY A 387 -30.72 -4.23 7.71
N LYS A 388 -29.98 -3.78 8.71
CA LYS A 388 -30.41 -2.75 9.68
C LYS A 388 -29.62 -1.45 9.58
N VAL A 389 -28.74 -1.37 8.58
CA VAL A 389 -27.92 -0.18 8.31
C VAL A 389 -28.77 0.96 7.76
N GLN A 390 -28.45 2.19 8.14
CA GLN A 390 -29.09 3.39 7.57
C GLN A 390 -28.52 3.76 6.20
N GLY A 391 -27.42 3.12 5.79
CA GLY A 391 -26.88 3.26 4.46
C GLY A 391 -25.70 2.35 4.19
N VAL A 392 -25.28 2.32 2.93
CA VAL A 392 -24.17 1.53 2.44
C VAL A 392 -23.16 2.46 1.79
N ALA A 393 -21.90 2.37 2.20
CA ALA A 393 -20.83 3.15 1.59
C ALA A 393 -20.01 2.28 0.63
N VAL A 394 -19.70 2.84 -0.53
CA VAL A 394 -18.99 2.15 -1.61
C VAL A 394 -17.50 2.44 -1.52
N ALA A 395 -16.67 1.40 -1.55
CA ALA A 395 -15.21 1.51 -1.44
C ALA A 395 -14.52 0.94 -2.70
N ARG A 396 -13.99 -0.28 -2.63
CA ARG A 396 -13.31 -0.93 -3.76
C ARG A 396 -14.20 -1.12 -4.99
N GLY A 397 -15.52 -1.21 -4.80
CA GLY A 397 -16.49 -1.26 -5.90
C GLY A 397 -16.35 -0.06 -6.83
N ALA A 398 -16.20 1.15 -6.28
CA ALA A 398 -15.98 2.36 -7.07
C ALA A 398 -14.63 2.34 -7.81
N LEU A 399 -13.57 1.77 -7.21
CA LEU A 399 -12.27 1.61 -7.90
C LEU A 399 -12.36 0.63 -9.07
N ILE A 400 -13.19 -0.41 -8.98
CA ILE A 400 -13.43 -1.37 -10.06
C ILE A 400 -14.35 -0.76 -11.12
N LYS A 401 -15.38 -0.02 -10.72
CA LYS A 401 -16.28 0.69 -11.64
C LYS A 401 -16.88 1.94 -10.98
N PRO A 402 -16.38 3.15 -11.27
CA PRO A 402 -16.90 4.38 -10.65
C PRO A 402 -18.39 4.63 -10.94
N TRP A 403 -18.89 4.15 -12.08
CA TRP A 403 -20.30 4.23 -12.45
C TRP A 403 -21.24 3.36 -11.61
N ILE A 404 -20.73 2.60 -10.63
CA ILE A 404 -21.57 1.88 -9.65
C ILE A 404 -22.58 2.82 -8.96
N PHE A 405 -22.23 4.09 -8.75
CA PHE A 405 -23.17 5.07 -8.20
C PHE A 405 -24.36 5.30 -9.15
N THR A 406 -24.11 5.39 -10.46
CA THR A 406 -25.17 5.52 -11.46
C THR A 406 -26.01 4.25 -11.56
N GLU A 407 -25.38 3.08 -11.46
CA GLU A 407 -26.11 1.80 -11.39
C GLU A 407 -27.02 1.73 -10.17
N ILE A 408 -26.57 2.23 -9.00
CA ILE A 408 -27.39 2.30 -7.78
C ILE A 408 -28.58 3.24 -7.98
N ILE A 409 -28.34 4.45 -8.50
CA ILE A 409 -29.41 5.44 -8.76
C ILE A 409 -30.46 4.87 -9.72
N GLN A 410 -30.01 4.23 -10.79
CA GLN A 410 -30.88 3.75 -11.87
C GLN A 410 -31.38 2.32 -11.66
N GLN A 411 -30.92 1.64 -10.60
CA GLN A 411 -31.22 0.24 -10.30
C GLN A 411 -31.05 -0.69 -11.51
N ARG A 412 -29.95 -0.50 -12.26
CA ARG A 412 -29.63 -1.31 -13.43
C ARG A 412 -28.13 -1.45 -13.61
N HIS A 413 -27.73 -2.54 -14.26
CA HIS A 413 -26.37 -2.71 -14.72
C HIS A 413 -26.05 -1.83 -15.93
N TRP A 414 -24.85 -1.24 -15.93
CA TRP A 414 -24.33 -0.49 -17.06
C TRP A 414 -23.29 -1.32 -17.81
N ASP A 415 -23.62 -1.69 -19.05
CA ASP A 415 -22.69 -2.35 -19.96
C ASP A 415 -21.92 -1.32 -20.78
N ILE A 416 -20.91 -0.69 -20.15
CA ILE A 416 -20.18 0.43 -20.75
C ILE A 416 -19.18 -0.09 -21.79
N ARG A 417 -19.19 0.50 -22.99
CA ARG A 417 -18.29 0.16 -24.10
C ARG A 417 -16.84 0.58 -23.81
N SER A 418 -15.91 -0.01 -24.54
CA SER A 418 -14.47 0.33 -24.47
C SER A 418 -14.20 1.83 -24.66
N SER A 419 -14.84 2.45 -25.66
CA SER A 419 -14.70 3.88 -26.00
C SER A 419 -15.18 4.78 -24.87
N GLU A 420 -16.36 4.51 -24.32
CA GLU A 420 -16.91 5.24 -23.18
C GLU A 420 -16.00 5.10 -21.94
N ARG A 421 -15.47 3.90 -21.68
CA ARG A 421 -14.48 3.69 -20.62
C ARG A 421 -13.20 4.49 -20.84
N LEU A 422 -12.74 4.62 -22.10
CA LEU A 422 -11.58 5.46 -22.43
C LEU A 422 -11.86 6.94 -22.14
N GLU A 423 -13.06 7.45 -22.44
CA GLU A 423 -13.45 8.82 -22.09
C GLU A 423 -13.46 9.07 -20.58
N ILE A 424 -13.88 8.09 -19.78
CA ILE A 424 -13.80 8.14 -18.32
C ILE A 424 -12.33 8.29 -17.87
N LEU A 425 -11.41 7.54 -18.47
CA LEU A 425 -9.98 7.66 -18.18
C LEU A 425 -9.42 9.03 -18.61
N LYS A 426 -9.85 9.58 -19.75
CA LYS A 426 -9.49 10.94 -20.18
C LYS A 426 -9.93 12.00 -19.17
N LYS A 427 -11.15 11.89 -18.63
CA LYS A 427 -11.64 12.78 -17.56
C LYS A 427 -10.76 12.71 -16.31
N PHE A 428 -10.40 11.50 -15.88
CA PHE A 428 -9.48 11.34 -14.75
C PHE A 428 -8.12 12.02 -15.01
N VAL A 429 -7.56 11.86 -16.22
CA VAL A 429 -6.30 12.52 -16.61
C VAL A 429 -6.45 14.05 -16.59
N LYS A 430 -7.53 14.60 -17.17
CA LYS A 430 -7.83 16.04 -17.12
C LYS A 430 -7.86 16.54 -15.68
N TYR A 431 -8.61 15.88 -14.80
CA TYR A 431 -8.70 16.26 -13.39
C TYR A 431 -7.37 16.11 -12.64
N GLY A 432 -6.59 15.08 -12.97
CA GLY A 432 -5.24 14.90 -12.45
C GLY A 432 -4.31 16.06 -12.80
N LEU A 433 -4.33 16.51 -14.06
CA LEU A 433 -3.51 17.63 -14.53
C LEU A 433 -3.95 18.95 -13.90
N LEU A 434 -5.26 19.21 -13.78
CA LEU A 434 -5.78 20.38 -13.07
C LEU A 434 -5.36 20.41 -11.59
N HIS A 435 -5.30 19.24 -10.94
CA HIS A 435 -5.00 19.12 -9.52
C HIS A 435 -3.48 19.11 -9.22
N TRP A 436 -2.72 18.22 -9.87
CA TRP A 436 -1.29 18.02 -9.61
C TRP A 436 -0.37 18.87 -10.49
N GLY A 437 -0.86 19.31 -11.64
CA GLY A 437 -0.13 20.17 -12.56
C GLY A 437 0.05 19.59 -13.96
N SER A 438 0.35 20.48 -14.91
CA SER A 438 0.66 20.14 -16.29
C SER A 438 2.16 20.20 -16.61
N ASP A 439 3.01 20.50 -15.63
CA ASP A 439 4.45 20.33 -15.75
C ASP A 439 4.83 18.84 -15.70
N SER A 440 6.11 18.53 -15.92
CA SER A 440 6.61 17.15 -15.86
C SER A 440 6.24 16.45 -14.54
N THR A 441 6.28 17.16 -13.41
CA THR A 441 5.95 16.58 -12.09
C THR A 441 4.48 16.21 -12.01
N GLY A 442 3.58 17.12 -12.38
CA GLY A 442 2.14 16.90 -12.34
C GLY A 442 1.67 15.84 -13.34
N VAL A 443 2.23 15.82 -14.55
CA VAL A 443 2.01 14.76 -15.56
C VAL A 443 2.42 13.39 -15.00
N ASN A 444 3.61 13.30 -14.39
CA ASN A 444 4.10 12.05 -13.81
C ASN A 444 3.24 11.58 -12.65
N CYS A 445 2.81 12.50 -11.78
CA CYS A 445 1.90 12.21 -10.67
C CYS A 445 0.55 11.68 -11.19
N THR A 446 -0.03 12.35 -12.19
CA THR A 446 -1.28 11.95 -12.85
C THR A 446 -1.15 10.55 -13.44
N ARG A 447 -0.08 10.29 -14.20
CA ARG A 447 0.20 8.99 -14.80
C ARG A 447 0.34 7.89 -13.76
N ARG A 448 1.05 8.16 -12.65
CA ARG A 448 1.22 7.20 -11.55
C ARG A 448 -0.14 6.78 -10.99
N PHE A 449 -0.98 7.74 -10.60
CA PHE A 449 -2.29 7.44 -9.99
C PHE A 449 -3.28 6.84 -10.99
N LEU A 450 -3.23 7.22 -12.27
CA LEU A 450 -4.00 6.56 -13.32
C LEU A 450 -3.69 5.07 -13.37
N LEU A 451 -2.40 4.73 -13.45
CA LEU A 451 -1.98 3.35 -13.56
C LEU A 451 -2.23 2.55 -12.25
N GLU A 452 -2.11 3.20 -11.08
CA GLU A 452 -2.54 2.60 -9.81
C GLU A 452 -4.05 2.30 -9.81
N TRP A 453 -4.87 3.18 -10.38
CA TRP A 453 -6.30 2.95 -10.51
C TRP A 453 -6.62 1.84 -11.53
N LEU A 454 -5.89 1.77 -12.66
CA LEU A 454 -6.01 0.68 -13.63
C LEU A 454 -5.78 -0.70 -12.98
N SER A 455 -4.94 -0.77 -11.94
CA SER A 455 -4.74 -1.99 -11.14
C SER A 455 -5.98 -2.46 -10.34
N PHE A 456 -7.05 -1.66 -10.30
CA PHE A 456 -8.36 -2.06 -9.80
C PHE A 456 -9.38 -2.18 -10.94
N LEU A 457 -9.38 -1.23 -11.87
CA LEU A 457 -10.32 -1.17 -12.99
C LEU A 457 -10.27 -2.41 -13.89
N TYR A 458 -9.09 -3.02 -14.08
CA TYR A 458 -8.96 -4.23 -14.92
C TYR A 458 -9.82 -5.41 -14.43
N ARG A 459 -10.28 -5.37 -13.16
CA ARG A 459 -11.16 -6.40 -12.59
C ARG A 459 -12.62 -6.26 -13.02
N TYR A 460 -13.00 -5.13 -13.63
CA TYR A 460 -14.32 -4.99 -14.21
C TYR A 460 -14.44 -5.92 -15.42
N ILE A 461 -15.52 -6.70 -15.42
CA ILE A 461 -15.89 -7.53 -16.55
C ILE A 461 -17.11 -6.87 -17.19
N PRO A 462 -17.07 -6.56 -18.50
CA PRO A 462 -18.24 -6.02 -19.19
C PRO A 462 -19.46 -6.90 -19.00
N VAL A 463 -20.62 -6.28 -18.76
CA VAL A 463 -21.86 -6.98 -18.41
C VAL A 463 -22.27 -7.94 -19.53
N GLY A 464 -22.10 -7.56 -20.79
CA GLY A 464 -22.40 -8.40 -21.95
C GLY A 464 -21.57 -9.68 -22.05
N LEU A 465 -20.44 -9.78 -21.33
CA LEU A 465 -19.56 -10.95 -21.30
C LEU A 465 -19.93 -11.93 -20.17
N LEU A 466 -20.74 -11.50 -19.20
CA LEU A 466 -21.11 -12.33 -18.07
C LEU A 466 -22.23 -13.29 -18.46
N GLU A 467 -22.14 -14.54 -18.01
CA GLU A 467 -23.18 -15.56 -18.18
C GLU A 467 -24.37 -15.29 -17.26
N TYR A 468 -24.09 -14.87 -16.02
CA TYR A 468 -25.12 -14.42 -15.08
C TYR A 468 -24.64 -13.20 -14.30
N LEU A 469 -25.61 -12.42 -13.84
CA LEU A 469 -25.41 -11.20 -13.06
C LEU A 469 -25.84 -11.41 -11.60
N PRO A 470 -25.27 -10.65 -10.65
CA PRO A 470 -24.16 -9.71 -10.81
C PRO A 470 -22.77 -10.37 -10.62
N GLN A 471 -21.72 -9.76 -11.19
CA GLN A 471 -20.33 -10.07 -10.84
C GLN A 471 -20.11 -9.85 -9.33
N LYS A 472 -19.45 -10.79 -8.65
CA LYS A 472 -19.10 -10.65 -7.23
C LYS A 472 -17.66 -10.13 -7.04
N MET A 473 -17.45 -9.39 -5.95
CA MET A 473 -16.16 -8.75 -5.61
C MET A 473 -14.94 -9.68 -5.62
N ASN A 474 -15.15 -10.95 -5.29
CA ASN A 474 -14.08 -11.95 -5.17
C ASN A 474 -13.91 -12.81 -6.41
N ASP A 475 -14.77 -12.65 -7.42
CA ASP A 475 -14.68 -13.41 -8.65
C ASP A 475 -13.35 -13.15 -9.35
N ARG A 476 -12.78 -14.25 -9.87
CA ARG A 476 -11.55 -14.27 -10.63
C ARG A 476 -11.87 -14.71 -12.05
N PRO A 477 -11.82 -13.81 -13.04
CA PRO A 477 -12.04 -14.23 -14.42
C PRO A 477 -10.93 -15.18 -14.87
N PRO A 478 -11.26 -16.24 -15.62
CA PRO A 478 -10.26 -16.97 -16.41
C PRO A 478 -9.66 -16.02 -17.47
N ALA A 479 -8.65 -16.48 -18.21
CA ALA A 479 -8.16 -15.70 -19.35
C ALA A 479 -9.29 -15.54 -20.39
N TYR A 480 -9.59 -14.31 -20.77
CA TYR A 480 -10.67 -13.98 -21.69
C TYR A 480 -10.29 -12.81 -22.59
N PHE A 481 -10.99 -12.67 -23.71
CA PHE A 481 -10.90 -11.50 -24.59
C PHE A 481 -12.19 -10.68 -24.50
N GLY A 482 -12.05 -9.37 -24.68
CA GLY A 482 -13.16 -8.43 -24.70
C GLY A 482 -13.91 -8.44 -26.04
N ARG A 483 -14.96 -7.60 -26.17
CA ARG A 483 -15.69 -7.44 -27.44
C ARG A 483 -14.84 -6.81 -28.54
N ASP A 484 -13.80 -6.09 -28.16
CA ASP A 484 -12.81 -5.49 -29.03
C ASP A 484 -11.41 -5.53 -28.39
N ASP A 485 -10.40 -5.10 -29.15
CA ASP A 485 -9.01 -5.09 -28.70
C ASP A 485 -8.78 -4.19 -27.48
N LEU A 486 -9.53 -3.08 -27.38
CA LEU A 486 -9.39 -2.14 -26.28
C LEU A 486 -9.98 -2.71 -24.98
N GLU A 487 -11.10 -3.43 -25.05
CA GLU A 487 -11.64 -4.18 -23.92
C GLU A 487 -10.68 -5.27 -23.45
N THR A 488 -10.09 -6.01 -24.41
CA THR A 488 -9.06 -7.02 -24.13
C THR A 488 -7.85 -6.41 -23.44
N LEU A 489 -7.42 -5.23 -23.92
CA LEU A 489 -6.32 -4.47 -23.31
C LEU A 489 -6.67 -3.99 -21.89
N MET A 490 -7.88 -3.46 -21.68
CA MET A 490 -8.36 -2.99 -20.37
C MET A 490 -8.58 -4.13 -19.37
N ALA A 491 -8.92 -5.33 -19.84
CA ALA A 491 -9.04 -6.54 -19.01
C ALA A 491 -7.68 -7.12 -18.62
N SER A 492 -6.61 -6.74 -19.33
CA SER A 492 -5.28 -7.28 -19.09
C SER A 492 -4.78 -6.94 -17.69
N GLY A 493 -4.37 -7.98 -16.97
CA GLY A 493 -3.67 -7.79 -15.72
C GLY A 493 -2.22 -7.35 -15.89
N LYS A 494 -1.67 -7.14 -17.10
CA LYS A 494 -0.24 -6.84 -17.34
C LYS A 494 0.05 -5.34 -17.24
N VAL A 495 1.14 -4.97 -16.54
CA VAL A 495 1.56 -3.56 -16.40
C VAL A 495 1.91 -2.93 -17.75
N SER A 496 2.53 -3.70 -18.65
CA SER A 496 2.84 -3.26 -20.01
C SER A 496 1.61 -2.78 -20.78
N ASP A 497 0.45 -3.38 -20.52
CA ASP A 497 -0.79 -3.03 -21.20
C ASP A 497 -1.43 -1.78 -20.58
N TRP A 498 -1.33 -1.61 -19.26
CA TRP A 498 -1.72 -0.36 -18.59
C TRP A 498 -0.86 0.81 -19.05
N ILE A 499 0.43 0.59 -19.29
CA ILE A 499 1.34 1.58 -19.87
C ILE A 499 0.84 2.00 -21.26
N LYS A 500 0.49 1.05 -22.13
CA LYS A 500 -0.09 1.37 -23.45
C LYS A 500 -1.37 2.19 -23.32
N ILE A 501 -2.27 1.85 -22.38
CA ILE A 501 -3.48 2.66 -22.12
C ILE A 501 -3.10 4.09 -21.72
N SER A 502 -2.09 4.27 -20.85
CA SER A 502 -1.63 5.63 -20.49
C SER A 502 -1.08 6.41 -21.70
N GLU A 503 -0.43 5.73 -22.64
CA GLU A 503 0.10 6.33 -23.87
C GLU A 503 -1.02 6.73 -24.84
N MET A 504 -2.10 5.93 -24.93
CA MET A 504 -3.32 6.29 -25.67
C MET A 504 -3.98 7.56 -25.11
N LEU A 505 -3.87 7.80 -23.80
CA LEU A 505 -4.33 9.00 -23.11
C LEU A 505 -3.35 10.17 -23.22
N GLN A 506 -2.43 10.10 -24.19
CA GLN A 506 -1.39 11.09 -24.46
C GLN A 506 -0.38 11.28 -23.32
N LEU A 507 -0.39 10.48 -22.25
CA LEU A 507 0.67 10.47 -21.23
C LEU A 507 1.89 9.67 -21.74
N LYS A 508 2.39 10.03 -22.94
CA LYS A 508 3.52 9.39 -23.64
C LYS A 508 4.83 9.61 -22.86
N LYS A 509 5.72 8.59 -22.90
CA LYS A 509 7.13 8.59 -22.43
C LYS A 509 7.51 9.74 -21.47
N ALA A 510 6.80 9.81 -20.34
CA ALA A 510 7.41 10.27 -19.11
C ALA A 510 8.49 9.25 -18.74
N GLU A 511 9.64 9.75 -18.29
CA GLU A 511 10.90 9.05 -18.00
C GLU A 511 10.76 7.55 -17.67
N GLN A 512 11.67 6.74 -18.23
CA GLN A 512 11.78 5.27 -18.12
C GLN A 512 11.58 4.73 -16.67
N PHE A 513 11.84 5.59 -15.68
CA PHE A 513 11.63 5.42 -14.25
C PHE A 513 10.18 5.12 -13.79
N ILE A 514 9.13 5.64 -14.45
CA ILE A 514 7.74 5.34 -14.02
C ILE A 514 7.40 3.86 -14.25
N VAL A 515 7.89 3.29 -15.36
CA VAL A 515 7.76 1.87 -15.70
C VAL A 515 8.46 1.03 -14.64
N GLU A 516 9.64 1.44 -14.17
CA GLU A 516 10.33 0.80 -13.05
C GLU A 516 9.58 0.97 -11.72
N SER A 517 8.98 2.12 -11.42
CA SER A 517 8.19 2.35 -10.20
C SER A 517 6.89 1.52 -10.17
N MET A 518 6.31 1.26 -11.35
CA MET A 518 5.12 0.44 -11.56
C MET A 518 5.42 -1.05 -11.49
N LEU A 519 6.52 -1.46 -12.12
CA LEU A 519 7.12 -2.78 -11.93
C LEU A 519 7.43 -2.95 -10.43
N LYS A 520 7.95 -1.93 -9.72
CA LYS A 520 8.13 -1.90 -8.27
C LYS A 520 6.83 -1.80 -7.45
N MET A 521 5.70 -1.34 -7.99
CA MET A 521 4.40 -1.37 -7.29
C MET A 521 3.72 -2.73 -7.38
N ARG A 522 3.88 -3.42 -8.52
CA ARG A 522 3.46 -4.82 -8.67
C ARG A 522 4.47 -5.80 -8.06
N ASN A 523 5.75 -5.45 -8.05
CA ASN A 523 6.82 -6.17 -7.36
C ASN A 523 6.98 -5.70 -5.89
N GLY A 524 6.31 -4.63 -5.46
CA GLY A 524 6.17 -4.27 -4.04
C GLY A 524 5.26 -5.23 -3.27
N VAL A 525 4.76 -6.24 -3.98
CA VAL A 525 4.04 -7.43 -3.52
C VAL A 525 5.00 -8.62 -3.33
N LEU A 526 6.25 -8.52 -3.79
CA LEU A 526 7.34 -9.45 -3.53
C LEU A 526 8.68 -8.69 -3.51
N ASN A 527 9.12 -8.40 -2.28
CA ASN A 527 10.48 -8.04 -1.87
C ASN A 527 10.85 -6.56 -1.95
N ASN A 528 11.14 -5.99 -0.78
CA ASN A 528 12.33 -5.13 -0.67
C ASN A 528 13.51 -5.97 -1.20
N PHE A 529 14.41 -5.38 -2.00
CA PHE A 529 15.53 -6.03 -2.73
C PHE A 529 15.23 -6.51 -4.16
N LEU A 530 14.95 -5.57 -5.06
CA LEU A 530 15.29 -5.69 -6.48
C LEU A 530 15.74 -4.31 -6.97
N ASN A 531 16.98 -3.96 -6.60
CA ASN A 531 17.88 -3.02 -7.32
C ASN A 531 19.22 -2.78 -6.59
N SER A 532 19.52 -3.48 -5.49
CA SER A 532 20.86 -4.02 -5.31
C SER A 532 20.83 -5.43 -5.90
N ALA A 533 21.70 -5.73 -6.85
CA ALA A 533 21.95 -7.13 -7.18
C ALA A 533 22.52 -7.76 -5.89
N LEU A 534 21.86 -8.78 -5.33
CA LEU A 534 22.49 -9.58 -4.30
C LEU A 534 23.80 -10.11 -4.90
N GLU A 535 24.91 -9.75 -4.28
CA GLU A 535 26.24 -10.20 -4.69
C GLU A 535 26.60 -11.48 -3.95
N ASN A 536 26.13 -11.63 -2.70
CA ASN A 536 26.49 -12.73 -1.82
C ASN A 536 25.26 -13.37 -1.14
N LEU A 537 25.29 -14.68 -0.95
CA LEU A 537 24.29 -15.47 -0.23
C LEU A 537 24.95 -16.19 0.93
N LEU A 538 24.51 -15.92 2.16
CA LEU A 538 25.03 -16.56 3.35
C LEU A 538 24.15 -17.76 3.67
N VAL A 539 24.60 -18.95 3.29
CA VAL A 539 23.83 -20.19 3.39
C VAL A 539 24.15 -20.87 4.71
N LEU A 540 23.13 -21.15 5.53
CA LEU A 540 23.26 -21.81 6.83
C LEU A 540 22.19 -22.88 7.04
N ASP A 541 22.50 -23.86 7.88
CA ASP A 541 21.60 -24.96 8.30
C ASP A 541 22.06 -25.43 9.70
N PHE A 542 21.24 -25.25 10.74
CA PHE A 542 21.65 -25.59 12.11
C PHE A 542 21.38 -27.05 12.42
N GLU A 543 22.26 -27.65 13.22
CA GLU A 543 21.92 -28.87 13.95
C GLU A 543 21.63 -28.53 15.42
N ALA A 544 20.66 -29.22 16.01
CA ALA A 544 20.25 -28.99 17.39
C ALA A 544 20.08 -30.29 18.19
N THR A 545 20.12 -30.17 19.52
CA THR A 545 19.79 -31.27 20.42
C THR A 545 18.39 -31.81 20.11
N CYS A 546 18.28 -33.13 20.06
CA CYS A 546 17.02 -33.82 19.80
C CYS A 546 17.00 -35.20 20.46
N ASP A 547 15.82 -35.76 20.67
CA ASP A 547 15.66 -37.12 21.16
C ASP A 547 14.32 -37.70 20.68
N GLN A 548 14.17 -39.02 20.82
CA GLN A 548 12.93 -39.74 20.53
C GLN A 548 12.65 -40.82 21.58
N PRO A 549 11.37 -41.06 21.95
CA PRO A 549 10.15 -40.47 21.39
C PRO A 549 9.79 -39.10 21.99
N ILE A 550 10.52 -38.64 23.00
CA ILE A 550 10.28 -37.38 23.69
C ILE A 550 11.10 -36.28 23.02
N GLN A 551 10.43 -35.23 22.56
CA GLN A 551 11.12 -34.06 22.04
C GLN A 551 11.75 -33.28 23.20
N ILE A 552 13.06 -33.03 23.11
CA ILE A 552 13.78 -32.20 24.07
C ILE A 552 13.30 -30.75 23.96
N GLU A 553 12.93 -30.13 25.09
CA GLU A 553 12.65 -28.70 25.18
C GLU A 553 13.47 -28.04 26.31
N PRO A 554 14.17 -26.92 26.05
CA PRO A 554 14.42 -26.34 24.73
C PRO A 554 15.38 -27.22 23.91
N GLN A 555 15.22 -27.23 22.58
CA GLN A 555 16.30 -27.68 21.69
C GLN A 555 17.38 -26.62 21.64
N GLU A 556 18.64 -27.03 21.62
CA GLU A 556 19.81 -26.14 21.62
C GLU A 556 20.64 -26.39 20.37
N ILE A 557 21.02 -25.34 19.65
CA ILE A 557 21.94 -25.42 18.51
C ILE A 557 23.26 -26.01 19.00
N ILE A 558 23.75 -27.04 18.30
CA ILE A 558 25.01 -27.76 18.57
C ILE A 558 25.99 -27.69 17.39
N GLU A 559 25.53 -27.27 16.21
CA GLU A 559 26.38 -26.96 15.05
C GLU A 559 25.90 -25.67 14.36
N PHE A 560 26.83 -24.77 14.09
CA PHE A 560 26.61 -23.49 13.40
C PHE A 560 27.49 -23.41 12.13
N PRO A 561 27.06 -24.01 11.02
CA PRO A 561 27.70 -23.85 9.73
C PRO A 561 27.10 -22.67 8.95
N CYS A 562 27.94 -21.89 8.30
CA CYS A 562 27.50 -20.88 7.34
C CYS A 562 28.56 -20.69 6.24
N VAL A 563 28.16 -20.62 4.98
CA VAL A 563 29.07 -20.28 3.88
C VAL A 563 28.64 -19.00 3.20
N ASN A 564 29.61 -18.16 2.85
CA ASN A 564 29.39 -17.01 1.98
C ASN A 564 29.57 -17.45 0.53
N PHE A 565 28.49 -17.48 -0.24
CA PHE A 565 28.46 -17.85 -1.64
C PHE A 565 28.34 -16.61 -2.53
N SER A 566 29.30 -16.38 -3.42
CA SER A 566 29.26 -15.26 -4.36
C SER A 566 28.41 -15.61 -5.59
N LEU A 567 27.33 -14.85 -5.80
CA LEU A 567 26.49 -14.98 -6.99
C LEU A 567 27.24 -14.54 -8.25
N LYS A 568 28.21 -13.65 -8.15
CA LYS A 568 29.03 -13.20 -9.28
C LYS A 568 30.05 -14.26 -9.68
N GLU A 569 30.76 -14.82 -8.71
CA GLU A 569 31.87 -15.77 -8.95
C GLU A 569 31.41 -17.23 -9.01
N ASP A 570 30.15 -17.49 -8.64
CA ASP A 570 29.51 -18.81 -8.62
C ASP A 570 30.23 -19.85 -7.75
N ARG A 571 30.88 -19.38 -6.69
CA ARG A 571 31.67 -20.20 -5.75
C ARG A 571 31.52 -19.72 -4.31
N ILE A 572 31.85 -20.60 -3.37
CA ILE A 572 32.01 -20.24 -1.96
C ILE A 572 33.28 -19.37 -1.83
N VAL A 573 33.14 -18.20 -1.23
CA VAL A 573 34.24 -17.23 -1.02
C VAL A 573 34.80 -17.26 0.40
N SER A 574 33.98 -17.67 1.38
CA SER A 574 34.40 -17.87 2.77
C SER A 574 33.45 -18.83 3.47
N GLN A 575 33.90 -19.42 4.58
CA GLN A 575 33.12 -20.32 5.42
C GLN A 575 33.31 -20.00 6.90
N PHE A 576 32.24 -20.16 7.66
CA PHE A 576 32.19 -20.14 9.11
C PHE A 576 31.66 -21.50 9.59
N HIS A 577 32.32 -22.07 10.59
CA HIS A 577 31.88 -23.32 11.20
C HIS A 577 32.26 -23.31 12.66
N SER A 578 31.30 -23.64 13.51
CA SER A 578 31.52 -23.78 14.95
C SER A 578 30.59 -24.85 15.50
N TYR A 579 31.14 -25.76 16.30
CA TYR A 579 30.32 -26.55 17.19
C TYR A 579 29.94 -25.70 18.39
N VAL A 580 28.74 -25.94 18.93
CA VAL A 580 28.18 -25.12 20.01
C VAL A 580 27.94 -26.01 21.22
N ARG A 581 28.39 -25.57 22.39
CA ARG A 581 28.16 -26.30 23.64
C ARG A 581 26.71 -26.04 24.13
N PRO A 582 25.86 -27.07 24.26
CA PRO A 582 24.55 -26.93 24.88
C PRO A 582 24.69 -26.69 26.39
N GLU A 583 23.86 -25.83 26.95
CA GLU A 583 23.92 -25.39 28.36
C GLU A 583 22.79 -25.99 29.21
N VAL A 584 21.63 -26.29 28.61
CA VAL A 584 20.47 -26.85 29.33
C VAL A 584 20.52 -28.37 29.34
N HIS A 585 20.76 -28.97 28.18
CA HIS A 585 20.85 -30.40 27.96
C HIS A 585 22.27 -30.74 27.47
N PRO A 586 23.29 -30.67 28.36
CA PRO A 586 24.69 -30.77 27.98
C PRO A 586 25.07 -32.14 27.41
N ASN A 587 24.32 -33.19 27.75
CA ASN A 587 24.55 -34.55 27.28
C ASN A 587 23.68 -34.85 26.06
N LEU A 588 24.30 -35.15 24.93
CA LEU A 588 23.63 -35.54 23.69
C LEU A 588 23.02 -36.93 23.83
N SER A 589 21.78 -37.10 23.36
CA SER A 589 21.16 -38.42 23.28
C SER A 589 21.84 -39.28 22.21
N SER A 590 21.73 -40.61 22.34
CA SER A 590 22.16 -41.53 21.29
C SER A 590 21.42 -41.28 19.98
N PHE A 591 20.14 -40.87 20.04
CA PHE A 591 19.36 -40.49 18.87
C PHE A 591 19.97 -39.26 18.17
N CYS A 592 20.28 -38.20 18.92
CA CYS A 592 20.94 -37.00 18.41
C CYS A 592 22.26 -37.35 17.73
N THR A 593 23.09 -38.17 18.38
CA THR A 593 24.40 -38.57 17.85
C THR A 593 24.25 -39.37 16.55
N ASN A 594 23.29 -40.29 16.48
CA ASN A 594 23.02 -41.07 15.27
C ASN A 594 22.45 -40.23 14.13
N LEU A 595 21.58 -39.26 14.46
CA LEU A 595 20.97 -38.36 13.49
C LEU A 595 21.99 -37.36 12.96
N THR A 596 22.68 -36.61 13.83
CA THR A 596 23.53 -35.48 13.41
C THR A 596 25.00 -35.86 13.24
N GLY A 597 25.43 -37.00 13.75
CA GLY A 597 26.82 -37.47 13.66
C GLY A 597 27.76 -36.75 14.63
N ILE A 598 27.22 -35.84 15.43
CA ILE A 598 27.94 -35.06 16.44
C ILE A 598 28.00 -35.91 17.71
N VAL A 599 29.21 -36.29 18.12
CA VAL A 599 29.45 -37.01 19.38
C VAL A 599 29.69 -36.05 20.53
N GLN A 600 29.51 -36.52 21.76
CA GLN A 600 29.61 -35.69 22.98
C GLN A 600 30.92 -34.87 23.07
N ASP A 601 32.05 -35.47 22.71
CA ASP A 601 33.36 -34.80 22.77
C ASP A 601 33.48 -33.62 21.79
N MET A 602 32.66 -33.59 20.74
CA MET A 602 32.64 -32.50 19.78
C MET A 602 32.01 -31.22 20.35
N VAL A 603 31.17 -31.33 21.39
CA VAL A 603 30.47 -30.18 22.00
C VAL A 603 30.94 -29.83 23.42
N ASN A 604 31.56 -30.76 24.16
CA ASN A 604 31.93 -30.60 25.58
C ASN A 604 32.73 -29.33 25.89
N ASN A 605 33.70 -28.99 25.05
CA ASN A 605 34.65 -27.88 25.27
C ASN A 605 34.50 -26.78 24.21
N GLN A 606 33.32 -26.65 23.62
CA GLN A 606 33.02 -25.65 22.60
C GLN A 606 32.50 -24.35 23.21
N PRO A 607 32.57 -23.23 22.47
CA PRO A 607 31.90 -21.99 22.86
C PRO A 607 30.38 -22.17 23.00
N THR A 608 29.80 -21.37 23.88
CA THR A 608 28.33 -21.21 24.01
C THR A 608 27.76 -20.51 22.78
N LEU A 609 26.44 -20.61 22.55
CA LEU A 609 25.81 -19.95 21.40
C LEU A 609 26.04 -18.42 21.41
N THR A 610 26.06 -17.78 22.58
CA THR A 610 26.34 -16.34 22.71
C THR A 610 27.75 -15.99 22.22
N GLU A 611 28.74 -16.81 22.57
CA GLU A 611 30.12 -16.64 22.11
C GLU A 611 30.23 -16.91 20.59
N VAL A 612 29.55 -17.94 20.08
CA VAL A 612 29.53 -18.25 18.65
C VAL A 612 28.87 -17.15 17.83
N LEU A 613 27.78 -16.54 18.31
CA LEU A 613 27.17 -15.38 17.65
C LEU A 613 28.13 -14.19 17.60
N THR A 614 28.94 -13.98 18.65
CA THR A 614 29.97 -12.93 18.67
C THR A 614 31.10 -13.24 17.67
N GLN A 615 31.53 -14.51 17.59
CA GLN A 615 32.50 -14.95 16.58
C GLN A 615 31.95 -14.79 15.16
N PHE A 616 30.66 -15.05 14.96
CA PHE A 616 29.98 -14.87 13.68
C PHE A 616 29.91 -13.39 13.27
N ASP A 617 29.63 -12.48 14.21
CA ASP A 617 29.73 -11.03 13.98
C ASP A 617 31.14 -10.62 13.52
N GLY A 618 32.18 -11.18 14.16
CA GLY A 618 33.57 -10.99 13.76
C GLY A 618 33.85 -11.46 12.33
N TRP A 619 33.41 -12.66 11.98
CA TRP A 619 33.55 -13.23 10.64
C TRP A 619 32.83 -12.40 9.56
N LEU A 620 31.65 -11.83 9.87
CA LEU A 620 30.95 -10.91 8.97
C LEU A 620 31.72 -9.58 8.80
N ALA A 621 32.31 -9.07 9.88
CA ALA A 621 33.10 -7.85 9.87
C ALA A 621 34.39 -7.99 9.04
N GLU A 622 35.10 -9.11 9.17
CA GLU A 622 36.32 -9.44 8.40
C GLU A 622 36.05 -9.45 6.89
N GLN A 623 34.86 -9.89 6.48
CA GLN A 623 34.40 -9.89 5.10
C GLN A 623 33.79 -8.55 4.65
N GLN A 624 33.80 -7.53 5.50
CA GLN A 624 33.23 -6.20 5.26
C GLN A 624 31.72 -6.21 4.95
N LEU A 625 31.02 -7.29 5.31
CA LEU A 625 29.59 -7.46 5.05
C LEU A 625 28.73 -6.57 5.96
N LEU A 626 29.27 -6.10 7.09
CA LEU A 626 28.58 -5.21 8.03
C LEU A 626 28.73 -3.72 7.69
N THR A 627 29.42 -3.37 6.60
CA THR A 627 29.55 -1.98 6.14
C THR A 627 28.24 -1.48 5.53
N ASP A 628 27.95 -0.17 5.65
CA ASP A 628 26.72 0.42 5.10
C ASP A 628 26.60 0.23 3.57
N GLU A 629 27.73 0.15 2.85
CA GLU A 629 27.77 -0.08 1.40
C GLU A 629 27.42 -1.53 1.01
N GLN A 630 27.79 -2.51 1.84
CA GLN A 630 27.58 -3.93 1.58
C GLN A 630 26.30 -4.49 2.19
N ARG A 631 25.71 -3.78 3.17
CA ARG A 631 24.55 -4.23 3.94
C ARG A 631 23.38 -4.73 3.10
N ASP A 632 23.14 -4.11 1.95
CA ASP A 632 22.01 -4.42 1.06
C ASP A 632 22.40 -5.37 -0.09
N LYS A 633 23.63 -5.87 -0.13
CA LYS A 633 24.18 -6.72 -1.20
C LYS A 633 24.28 -8.20 -0.83
N TRP A 634 23.83 -8.57 0.36
CA TRP A 634 23.82 -9.97 0.79
C TRP A 634 22.60 -10.29 1.65
N THR A 635 22.30 -11.57 1.79
CA THR A 635 21.23 -12.04 2.68
C THR A 635 21.45 -13.49 3.12
N MET A 636 20.77 -13.89 4.20
CA MET A 636 20.78 -15.27 4.69
C MET A 636 19.95 -16.20 3.82
N VAL A 637 20.33 -17.48 3.75
CA VAL A 637 19.61 -18.54 3.02
C VAL A 637 19.54 -19.80 3.88
N THR A 638 18.35 -20.41 3.99
CA THR A 638 18.15 -21.67 4.73
C THR A 638 17.21 -22.62 4.00
N CYS A 639 17.22 -23.91 4.38
CA CYS A 639 16.36 -24.96 3.84
C CYS A 639 14.96 -25.02 4.49
N GLY A 640 14.34 -23.87 4.72
CA GLY A 640 13.02 -23.78 5.32
C GLY A 640 12.89 -22.57 6.23
N SER A 641 12.13 -22.73 7.31
CA SER A 641 11.99 -21.70 8.33
C SER A 641 12.40 -22.19 9.71
N TRP A 642 12.80 -23.46 9.86
CA TRP A 642 13.08 -24.02 11.18
C TRP A 642 14.29 -23.34 11.83
N ASP A 643 15.41 -23.18 11.13
CA ASP A 643 16.65 -22.60 11.66
C ASP A 643 16.46 -21.19 12.26
N LEU A 644 15.97 -20.26 11.44
CA LEU A 644 15.86 -18.86 11.82
C LEU A 644 14.53 -18.56 12.52
N ASN A 645 13.38 -18.98 11.97
CA ASN A 645 12.09 -18.60 12.55
C ASN A 645 11.77 -19.34 13.86
N TYR A 646 12.29 -20.56 14.05
CA TYR A 646 12.00 -21.41 15.20
C TYR A 646 13.22 -21.60 16.11
N GLN A 647 14.27 -22.27 15.65
CA GLN A 647 15.37 -22.76 16.48
C GLN A 647 16.17 -21.63 17.12
N LEU A 648 16.84 -20.79 16.32
CA LEU A 648 17.64 -19.66 16.82
C LEU A 648 16.78 -18.70 17.64
N ARG A 649 15.55 -18.46 17.21
CA ARG A 649 14.62 -17.57 17.92
C ARG A 649 14.27 -18.09 19.31
N ASN A 650 13.93 -19.37 19.42
CA ASN A 650 13.52 -19.97 20.69
C ASN A 650 14.71 -20.01 21.66
N GLN A 651 15.89 -20.40 21.16
CA GLN A 651 17.09 -20.42 21.99
C GLN A 651 17.49 -19.01 22.44
N CYS A 652 17.56 -18.02 21.54
CA CYS A 652 17.80 -16.61 21.91
C CYS A 652 16.79 -16.08 22.93
N LYS A 653 15.49 -16.42 22.78
CA LYS A 653 14.45 -16.05 23.75
C LYS A 653 14.73 -16.65 25.13
N TRP A 654 15.16 -17.91 25.17
CA TRP A 654 15.48 -18.61 26.41
C TRP A 654 16.74 -18.02 27.09
N MET A 655 17.77 -17.73 26.30
CA MET A 655 19.03 -17.09 26.74
C MET A 655 18.86 -15.62 27.19
N GLY A 656 17.72 -15.00 26.93
CA GLY A 656 17.54 -13.55 27.10
C GLY A 656 18.38 -12.72 26.11
N HIS A 657 18.88 -13.31 25.03
CA HIS A 657 19.71 -12.67 24.02
C HIS A 657 18.85 -12.16 22.85
N PRO A 658 19.05 -10.92 22.35
CA PRO A 658 18.35 -10.47 21.16
C PRO A 658 18.83 -11.25 19.92
N VAL A 659 17.90 -11.65 19.04
CA VAL A 659 18.27 -12.17 17.71
C VAL A 659 18.92 -11.06 16.88
N PRO A 660 20.15 -11.24 16.37
CA PRO A 660 20.81 -10.26 15.51
C PRO A 660 19.95 -9.85 14.30
N LEU A 661 20.03 -8.57 13.90
CA LEU A 661 19.11 -8.00 12.91
C LEU A 661 19.22 -8.68 11.53
N TYR A 662 20.42 -9.11 11.14
CA TYR A 662 20.65 -9.73 9.84
C TYR A 662 20.07 -11.16 9.73
N PHE A 663 19.81 -11.84 10.86
CA PHE A 663 19.01 -13.07 10.84
C PHE A 663 17.53 -12.80 10.63
N LYS A 664 17.06 -11.54 10.78
CA LYS A 664 15.62 -11.23 10.78
C LYS A 664 14.93 -11.29 9.41
N SER A 665 15.67 -11.61 8.37
CA SER A 665 15.17 -11.77 7.01
C SER A 665 16.08 -12.72 6.24
N TRP A 666 15.49 -13.66 5.51
CA TRP A 666 16.24 -14.67 4.78
C TRP A 666 15.48 -15.18 3.55
N ILE A 667 16.21 -15.90 2.70
CA ILE A 667 15.68 -16.69 1.60
C ILE A 667 15.44 -18.11 2.11
N ASN A 668 14.18 -18.53 2.14
CA ASN A 668 13.81 -19.93 2.22
C ASN A 668 13.93 -20.52 0.82
N ILE A 669 15.03 -21.26 0.59
CA ILE A 669 15.37 -21.77 -0.73
C ILE A 669 14.32 -22.74 -1.28
N LYS A 670 13.54 -23.42 -0.43
CA LYS A 670 12.43 -24.30 -0.84
C LYS A 670 11.34 -23.54 -1.60
N LYS A 671 11.11 -22.25 -1.29
CA LYS A 671 10.16 -21.41 -2.04
C LYS A 671 10.68 -21.05 -3.42
N ILE A 672 11.98 -20.77 -3.54
CA ILE A 672 12.61 -20.52 -4.84
C ILE A 672 12.61 -21.80 -5.69
N ALA A 673 12.90 -22.96 -5.08
CA ALA A 673 12.80 -24.25 -5.74
C ALA A 673 11.36 -24.57 -6.19
N CYS A 674 10.35 -24.31 -5.34
CA CYS A 674 8.94 -24.46 -5.68
C CYS A 674 8.53 -23.61 -6.90
N ASN A 675 9.06 -22.40 -7.03
CA ASN A 675 8.81 -21.57 -8.21
C ASN A 675 9.41 -22.19 -9.48
N ALA A 676 10.56 -22.83 -9.36
CA ALA A 676 11.26 -23.46 -10.47
C ALA A 676 10.62 -24.79 -10.92
N THR A 677 10.05 -25.55 -9.98
CA THR A 677 9.57 -26.93 -10.21
C THR A 677 8.05 -27.08 -10.15
N GLY A 678 7.33 -26.08 -9.65
CA GLY A 678 5.88 -26.11 -9.43
C GLY A 678 5.43 -26.85 -8.17
N ASN A 679 6.35 -27.48 -7.43
CA ASN A 679 6.03 -28.29 -6.25
C ASN A 679 6.88 -27.87 -5.04
N TYR A 680 6.24 -27.66 -3.88
CA TYR A 680 6.95 -27.31 -2.65
C TYR A 680 7.64 -28.54 -2.05
N PRO A 681 8.98 -28.56 -1.94
CA PRO A 681 9.71 -29.73 -1.48
C PRO A 681 9.57 -29.95 0.02
N LYS A 682 9.36 -31.20 0.44
CA LYS A 682 9.18 -31.57 1.86
C LYS A 682 10.50 -31.58 2.64
N SER A 683 11.59 -32.01 2.02
CA SER A 683 12.93 -32.10 2.61
C SER A 683 14.00 -31.50 1.68
N LEU A 684 15.25 -31.36 2.17
CA LEU A 684 16.39 -30.98 1.34
C LEU A 684 16.57 -31.99 0.19
N ILE A 685 16.53 -33.29 0.48
CA ILE A 685 16.63 -34.36 -0.53
C ILE A 685 15.53 -34.22 -1.60
N ALA A 686 14.27 -34.05 -1.19
CA ALA A 686 13.16 -33.89 -2.13
C ALA A 686 13.33 -32.65 -3.01
N MET A 687 13.89 -31.56 -2.45
CA MET A 687 14.22 -30.35 -3.21
C MET A 687 15.29 -30.63 -4.26
N MET A 688 16.39 -31.27 -3.88
CA MET A 688 17.49 -31.60 -4.78
C MET A 688 17.05 -32.54 -5.90
N GLN A 689 16.30 -33.60 -5.57
CA GLN A 689 15.72 -34.53 -6.54
C GLN A 689 14.80 -33.81 -7.56
N SER A 690 13.95 -32.90 -7.10
CA SER A 690 13.06 -32.12 -7.99
C SER A 690 13.82 -31.20 -8.95
N LEU A 691 15.06 -30.84 -8.60
CA LEU A 691 15.96 -30.02 -9.40
C LEU A 691 17.00 -30.84 -10.18
N GLY A 692 16.98 -32.18 -10.06
CA GLY A 692 17.97 -33.04 -10.70
C GLY A 692 19.38 -32.84 -10.15
N VAL A 693 19.52 -32.42 -8.89
CA VAL A 693 20.79 -32.28 -8.19
C VAL A 693 20.99 -33.52 -7.30
N GLU A 694 22.14 -34.16 -7.38
CA GLU A 694 22.48 -35.29 -6.50
C GLU A 694 22.94 -34.80 -5.12
N HIS A 695 22.52 -35.51 -4.08
CA HIS A 695 22.95 -35.23 -2.70
C HIS A 695 24.33 -35.83 -2.45
N GLU A 696 25.24 -35.03 -1.92
CA GLU A 696 26.58 -35.46 -1.53
C GLU A 696 26.80 -35.31 -0.02
N GLY A 697 27.54 -36.24 0.59
CA GLY A 697 27.84 -36.19 2.03
C GLY A 697 26.76 -36.82 2.89
N ARG A 698 26.73 -36.44 4.17
CA ARG A 698 25.82 -37.00 5.17
C ARG A 698 24.67 -36.04 5.46
N LEU A 699 23.42 -36.53 5.35
CA LEU A 699 22.24 -35.76 5.75
C LEU A 699 22.26 -35.52 7.27
N HIS A 700 21.79 -34.34 7.70
CA HIS A 700 21.90 -33.87 9.09
C HIS A 700 23.35 -33.68 9.53
N SER A 701 24.22 -33.33 8.60
CA SER A 701 25.53 -32.75 8.91
C SER A 701 25.46 -31.34 8.38
N GLY A 702 25.46 -30.36 9.29
CA GLY A 702 25.08 -29.01 8.92
C GLY A 702 25.97 -28.42 7.81
N MET A 703 27.28 -28.72 7.80
CA MET A 703 28.17 -28.28 6.72
C MET A 703 27.91 -28.98 5.37
N ASP A 704 27.60 -30.29 5.37
CA ASP A 704 27.26 -30.99 4.13
C ASP A 704 25.92 -30.51 3.58
N ASP A 705 24.94 -30.28 4.45
CA ASP A 705 23.62 -29.74 4.11
C ASP A 705 23.74 -28.31 3.54
N VAL A 706 24.56 -27.44 4.15
CA VAL A 706 24.88 -26.12 3.61
C VAL A 706 25.48 -26.20 2.20
N LYS A 707 26.44 -27.10 1.95
CA LYS A 707 27.01 -27.29 0.61
C LYS A 707 25.97 -27.79 -0.40
N ASN A 708 25.07 -28.68 0.01
CA ASN A 708 23.97 -29.16 -0.82
C ASN A 708 22.93 -28.07 -1.12
N ILE A 709 22.67 -27.15 -0.18
CA ILE A 709 21.87 -25.95 -0.43
C ILE A 709 22.60 -25.03 -1.44
N VAL A 710 23.92 -24.89 -1.36
CA VAL A 710 24.70 -24.14 -2.37
C VAL A 710 24.60 -24.77 -3.76
N ARG A 711 24.72 -26.10 -3.89
CA ARG A 711 24.49 -26.81 -5.17
C ARG A 711 23.09 -26.53 -5.72
N THR A 712 22.09 -26.49 -4.83
CA THR A 712 20.71 -26.11 -5.18
C THR A 712 20.61 -24.66 -5.67
N VAL A 713 21.29 -23.71 -5.00
CA VAL A 713 21.40 -22.31 -5.43
C VAL A 713 22.03 -22.21 -6.82
N GLN A 714 23.12 -22.93 -7.08
CA GLN A 714 23.78 -22.94 -8.38
C GLN A 714 22.84 -23.44 -9.50
N GLU A 715 22.12 -24.54 -9.29
CA GLU A 715 21.16 -25.03 -10.29
C GLU A 715 19.97 -24.08 -10.49
N LEU A 716 19.44 -23.48 -9.41
CA LEU A 716 18.39 -22.47 -9.51
C LEU A 716 18.85 -21.22 -10.27
N LYS A 717 20.10 -20.79 -10.05
CA LYS A 717 20.74 -19.72 -10.81
C LYS A 717 20.87 -20.10 -12.29
N ARG A 718 21.28 -21.33 -12.60
CA ARG A 718 21.36 -21.87 -13.98
C ARG A 718 19.99 -21.87 -14.67
N ARG A 719 18.92 -22.14 -13.92
CA ARG A 719 17.51 -22.02 -14.34
C ARG A 719 16.96 -20.59 -14.34
N LYS A 720 17.83 -19.58 -14.18
CA LYS A 720 17.50 -18.14 -14.18
C LYS A 720 16.44 -17.75 -13.14
N GLN A 721 16.39 -18.45 -12.01
CA GLN A 721 15.51 -18.08 -10.91
C GLN A 721 16.05 -16.86 -10.17
N PRO A 722 15.19 -15.86 -9.85
CA PRO A 722 15.62 -14.72 -9.06
C PRO A 722 15.76 -15.09 -7.58
N PHE A 723 16.84 -14.66 -6.94
CA PHE A 723 17.03 -14.76 -5.49
C PHE A 723 16.52 -13.50 -4.80
N TYR A 724 15.69 -13.69 -3.79
CA TYR A 724 15.08 -12.61 -3.04
C TYR A 724 14.63 -13.07 -1.66
N VAL A 725 14.55 -12.16 -0.70
CA VAL A 725 14.10 -12.43 0.68
C VAL A 725 12.67 -12.96 0.68
N THR A 726 12.46 -14.24 0.99
CA THR A 726 11.12 -14.85 0.98
C THR A 726 10.44 -14.82 2.35
N ASP A 727 11.23 -14.68 3.41
CA ASP A 727 10.78 -14.79 4.80
C ASP A 727 11.44 -13.70 5.66
N SER A 728 10.71 -13.23 6.66
CA SER A 728 11.20 -12.24 7.62
C SER A 728 10.45 -12.36 8.93
N TYR A 729 11.09 -11.91 10.00
CA TYR A 729 10.47 -11.77 11.31
C TYR A 729 9.46 -10.60 11.27
N ARG A 730 8.46 -10.65 12.15
CA ARG A 730 7.53 -9.54 12.39
C ARG A 730 7.87 -8.76 13.63
#